data_AF-A0A2E0R3W9-F1
#
_entry.id   AF-A0A2E0R3W9-F1
#
_cell.length_a   1.000
_cell.length_b   1.000
_cell.length_c   1.000
_cell.angle_alpha   90.00
_cell.angle_beta   90.00
_cell.angle_gamma   90.00
#
_symmetry.space_group_name_H-M   'P 1'
#
loop_
_entity.id
_entity.type
_entity.pdbx_description
1 polymer ?
#
loop_
_entity_poly.entity_id
_entity_poly.type
_entity_poly.pdbx_seq_one_letter_code
_entity_poly.pdbx_strand_id
1 'polypeptide(L)'
;MIRKTTLLIATCLGIAFSSNATEIPENLKDENLVAWCIVPFDAAKRGPDERAKMLKELGIRRSAYDFRQEHVSQFEEEILAYKKHGIELFAFWAGHDEAYRLFKKYDLHPQIWRTLGSPSEGSQEEKVEAAADSMEQLAKKTAELGCQLGLYNHGGWGGEPENMIAVCESLRRRGYDHVGIVYNWHHGHGHIEDWASSLDMLKPYLICLNLNGMNSGADPKILTLSQGEHELGMLRTVIDSGYSGPVGIIDHRNEMDTKVALSNNLNGLEWLRQETVDTGSGGKRPLLPDVSFQAKESAVPEKLETVPSLNEKFGTALSSSIMASGNTDWREPPITVECRAKLSGSDYHILVASDPKKSAAHWEIFAMRGDGTFTAYLPDAKPDHIRSKSVITDGKWHSLAMQYDEDRISLFVDGTKVADQPIKRNKGRVITGNLGIGRLISGGLRMNGAIDEVRIRKGIHDDAASVSDEPLSGDENDVLGFWNFEKDTAADSFATIPEFPREPLEPEYSPYWEAEINRDRVYDFYAKQAIHYGQMEKIPDVLPAYAGLDGGKYGHWGNQNDQDTWKDGRVRDMNHGSMVSGVFRGKGMTLPRAVSVKLSEDVNAVFDEDSLQFVLAWKGDLVEWSDVRRGFMKGIPIGGEEEVAVEMLPKPAKDSNYLGLHRIGEKVIFSYSEEGEVKYKTAEVSNGKVIEKLVEAPSTGDAIWPERIETKGEMGEGHPYAIDTLTLPFENPWKALFFVAGVDFVSKDRIAICNIHGDVWVCDLSGDELASLTWKRYAAGLHQPLGLKVVDGTINVLCRDQIVALHDRNGDDEADFYECVTAAWNTSPGAHDFITGLQQDDQGRWYTASGNQGVIRISSDGDDVEVLGTGLRNPNGLGISPDGGVILSSVQEGTWTPASAVCDVSLGGHFGAGGPKEGPRGYVPPMIYFPRGVDNSSAEQVYINSDQWGPVEGKWIHLSGGYAKYFLMYREVIDGESQAAAIQLPGSFLSGGHRGRFSPYDGQLYVAGAQGWGNYGTQDGSLQRVRYTAEKYPYPVDYETKENGILLTFESPQADEVFETKNWFAQQWNYLYAPAYGSPEYSVSHPAQAGHDVLGIHSIQKLDGGKKVFIEMPQLQPVNQLHLHCNVDSRIEVFATVHHLGEPFTEFPGYEKIEKVTLTQAAAPERGVAALVAACTACHHPTKRVVGPPFAEIRQRYAGNPDGIVKWAMNPENKNPELPPMPKFDFLGEETLREIADWILSGD
;
A
#
# COMPACT_ATOMS: atom_id res chain seq x y z
N MET A 1 -77.41 -14.26 -16.73
CA MET A 1 -78.68 -13.80 -16.13
C MET A 1 -78.41 -12.55 -15.29
N ILE A 2 -79.10 -11.44 -15.60
CA ILE A 2 -79.60 -10.40 -14.66
C ILE A 2 -78.52 -9.60 -13.89
N ARG A 3 -78.05 -8.44 -14.39
CA ARG A 3 -78.52 -7.04 -14.15
C ARG A 3 -78.63 -6.64 -12.66
N LYS A 4 -77.78 -5.68 -12.20
CA LYS A 4 -78.17 -4.28 -11.84
C LYS A 4 -77.11 -3.48 -11.03
N THR A 5 -76.74 -2.30 -11.59
CA THR A 5 -76.44 -0.98 -10.95
C THR A 5 -75.19 -0.87 -10.03
N THR A 6 -74.29 0.13 -10.12
CA THR A 6 -74.46 1.54 -10.51
C THR A 6 -73.18 2.15 -11.11
N LEU A 7 -73.41 3.02 -12.10
CA LEU A 7 -72.54 3.88 -12.89
C LEU A 7 -72.12 5.14 -12.12
N LEU A 8 -70.88 5.60 -12.23
CA LEU A 8 -70.60 7.05 -12.25
C LEU A 8 -69.24 7.31 -12.94
N ILE A 9 -69.32 7.79 -14.20
CA ILE A 9 -68.22 8.39 -14.96
C ILE A 9 -68.53 9.88 -15.10
N ALA A 10 -67.53 10.67 -14.74
CA ALA A 10 -67.14 12.00 -15.23
C ALA A 10 -68.21 13.09 -15.44
N THR A 11 -68.13 14.09 -14.56
CA THR A 11 -68.31 15.49 -14.97
C THR A 11 -67.15 16.30 -14.39
N CYS A 12 -66.36 16.91 -15.27
CA CYS A 12 -65.27 17.82 -14.94
C CYS A 12 -65.78 19.02 -14.13
N LEU A 13 -65.27 19.21 -12.91
CA LEU A 13 -65.12 20.52 -12.29
C LEU A 13 -63.63 20.72 -12.04
N GLY A 14 -63.06 21.75 -12.66
CA GLY A 14 -61.71 22.20 -12.37
C GLY A 14 -61.64 22.65 -10.91
N ILE A 15 -60.86 21.92 -10.12
CA ILE A 15 -60.21 22.47 -8.94
C ILE A 15 -58.74 22.58 -9.34
N ALA A 16 -58.29 23.82 -9.49
CA ALA A 16 -56.88 24.12 -9.59
C ALA A 16 -56.20 23.60 -8.32
N PHE A 17 -55.44 22.52 -8.43
CA PHE A 17 -54.36 22.29 -7.49
C PHE A 17 -53.23 23.22 -7.91
N SER A 18 -53.14 24.35 -7.22
CA SER A 18 -51.90 25.11 -7.15
C SER A 18 -50.82 24.13 -6.69
N SER A 19 -49.80 23.94 -7.52
CA SER A 19 -48.51 23.44 -7.07
C SER A 19 -48.01 24.42 -6.01
N ASN A 20 -48.24 24.13 -4.74
CA ASN A 20 -47.47 24.78 -3.69
C ASN A 20 -46.06 24.22 -3.85
N ALA A 21 -45.19 24.97 -4.52
CA ALA A 21 -43.76 24.80 -4.38
C ALA A 21 -43.47 24.87 -2.88
N THR A 22 -42.96 23.78 -2.30
CA THR A 22 -42.59 23.73 -0.90
C THR A 22 -41.54 24.80 -0.66
N GLU A 23 -41.87 25.79 0.17
CA GLU A 23 -41.02 26.95 0.39
C GLU A 23 -39.73 26.51 1.10
N ILE A 24 -38.56 26.94 0.61
CA ILE A 24 -37.25 26.63 1.23
C ILE A 24 -37.30 27.10 2.70
N PRO A 25 -36.96 26.23 3.69
CA PRO A 25 -36.94 26.61 5.10
C PRO A 25 -36.13 27.88 5.33
N GLU A 26 -36.65 28.78 6.18
CA GLU A 26 -36.10 30.13 6.37
C GLU A 26 -34.60 30.13 6.69
N ASN A 27 -34.14 29.25 7.59
CA ASN A 27 -32.73 29.09 7.97
C ASN A 27 -31.82 28.64 6.82
N LEU A 28 -32.39 27.98 5.82
CA LEU A 28 -31.65 27.48 4.66
C LEU A 28 -31.76 28.39 3.45
N LYS A 29 -32.43 29.55 3.51
CA LYS A 29 -32.42 30.52 2.41
C LYS A 29 -31.02 31.10 2.22
N ASP A 30 -30.65 31.46 0.98
CA ASP A 30 -29.30 31.95 0.64
C ASP A 30 -28.88 33.18 1.47
N GLU A 31 -29.83 34.00 1.89
CA GLU A 31 -29.63 35.16 2.75
C GLU A 31 -29.24 34.83 4.20
N ASN A 32 -29.47 33.58 4.64
CA ASN A 32 -29.08 33.07 5.95
C ASN A 32 -27.81 32.22 5.94
N LEU A 33 -27.20 32.00 4.77
CA LEU A 33 -25.94 31.26 4.64
C LEU A 33 -24.74 32.13 5.01
N VAL A 34 -23.83 31.55 5.78
CA VAL A 34 -22.58 32.16 6.23
C VAL A 34 -21.41 31.31 5.72
N ALA A 35 -20.46 31.91 5.01
CA ALA A 35 -19.20 31.23 4.72
C ALA A 35 -18.31 31.23 5.96
N TRP A 36 -17.85 30.05 6.40
CA TRP A 36 -17.01 29.91 7.60
C TRP A 36 -15.71 29.18 7.31
N CYS A 37 -14.64 29.63 7.97
CA CYS A 37 -13.31 29.03 7.95
C CYS A 37 -12.61 29.06 6.57
N ILE A 38 -12.90 30.11 5.81
CA ILE A 38 -12.47 30.23 4.40
C ILE A 38 -11.21 31.08 4.19
N VAL A 39 -10.70 31.78 5.20
CA VAL A 39 -9.62 32.76 5.01
C VAL A 39 -8.25 32.10 5.04
N PRO A 40 -7.86 31.35 6.10
CA PRO A 40 -6.57 30.68 6.15
C PRO A 40 -6.54 29.38 5.35
N PHE A 41 -7.70 28.87 4.93
CA PHE A 41 -7.83 27.63 4.16
C PHE A 41 -8.00 27.86 2.65
N ASP A 42 -8.09 29.11 2.18
CA ASP A 42 -8.13 29.38 0.74
C ASP A 42 -6.81 29.00 0.07
N ALA A 43 -6.78 27.83 -0.56
CA ALA A 43 -5.63 27.34 -1.30
C ALA A 43 -5.20 28.29 -2.44
N ALA A 44 -6.12 29.10 -2.98
CA ALA A 44 -5.82 30.13 -3.98
C ALA A 44 -5.23 31.41 -3.35
N LYS A 45 -5.18 31.51 -2.01
CA LYS A 45 -4.62 32.63 -1.25
C LYS A 45 -5.13 33.99 -1.68
N ARG A 46 -6.43 34.08 -1.98
CA ARG A 46 -7.06 35.31 -2.49
C ARG A 46 -6.83 36.47 -1.52
N GLY A 47 -6.60 37.65 -2.09
CA GLY A 47 -6.59 38.89 -1.31
C GLY A 47 -8.00 39.31 -0.87
N PRO A 48 -8.12 40.33 0.00
CA PRO A 48 -9.42 40.76 0.53
C PRO A 48 -10.49 41.10 -0.51
N ASP A 49 -10.14 41.87 -1.56
CA ASP A 49 -11.08 42.23 -2.64
C ASP A 49 -11.49 41.03 -3.51
N GLU A 50 -10.58 40.08 -3.74
CA GLU A 50 -10.83 38.88 -4.53
C GLU A 50 -11.73 37.89 -3.80
N ARG A 51 -11.54 37.73 -2.49
CA ARG A 51 -12.39 36.88 -1.65
C ARG A 51 -13.81 37.46 -1.53
N ALA A 52 -13.92 38.77 -1.34
CA ALA A 52 -15.21 39.45 -1.31
C ALA A 52 -15.97 39.31 -2.65
N LYS A 53 -15.26 39.38 -3.78
CA LYS A 53 -15.83 39.10 -5.11
C LYS A 53 -16.28 37.66 -5.24
N MET A 54 -15.45 36.70 -4.82
CA MET A 54 -15.79 35.27 -4.85
C MET A 54 -17.08 34.98 -4.07
N LEU A 55 -17.21 35.50 -2.85
CA LEU A 55 -18.44 35.32 -2.06
C LEU A 55 -19.67 35.89 -2.77
N LYS A 56 -19.54 37.09 -3.34
CA LYS A 56 -20.60 37.72 -4.13
C LYS A 56 -20.98 36.91 -5.36
N GLU A 57 -20.00 36.37 -6.09
CA GLU A 57 -20.23 35.50 -7.25
C GLU A 57 -20.95 34.21 -6.88
N LEU A 58 -20.66 33.65 -5.71
CA LEU A 58 -21.33 32.45 -5.17
C LEU A 58 -22.70 32.75 -4.55
N GLY A 59 -23.13 34.02 -4.50
CA GLY A 59 -24.39 34.44 -3.89
C GLY A 59 -24.39 34.47 -2.36
N ILE A 60 -23.25 34.18 -1.71
CA ILE A 60 -23.11 34.21 -0.24
C ILE A 60 -22.90 35.65 0.21
N ARG A 61 -23.75 36.12 1.13
CA ARG A 61 -23.74 37.53 1.59
C ARG A 61 -23.14 37.73 2.97
N ARG A 62 -22.83 36.66 3.70
CA ARG A 62 -22.26 36.72 5.07
C ARG A 62 -20.97 35.92 5.16
N SER A 63 -19.98 36.48 5.83
CA SER A 63 -18.70 35.82 6.10
C SER A 63 -18.41 35.82 7.59
N ALA A 64 -18.13 34.64 8.14
CA ALA A 64 -17.52 34.46 9.43
C ALA A 64 -16.00 34.44 9.23
N TYR A 65 -15.33 35.50 9.65
CA TYR A 65 -13.93 35.75 9.33
C TYR A 65 -13.02 35.10 10.37
N ASP A 66 -12.30 34.07 9.94
CA ASP A 66 -11.15 33.54 10.68
C ASP A 66 -9.84 34.09 10.13
N PHE A 67 -8.77 33.96 10.90
CA PHE A 67 -7.50 34.57 10.51
C PHE A 67 -6.30 33.83 11.10
N ARG A 68 -5.14 34.27 10.63
CA ARG A 68 -3.80 33.94 11.12
C ARG A 68 -3.00 35.24 11.18
N GLN A 69 -1.83 35.21 11.79
CA GLN A 69 -1.09 36.43 12.12
C GLN A 69 -0.80 37.31 10.89
N GLU A 70 -0.57 36.71 9.73
CA GLU A 70 -0.31 37.37 8.46
C GLU A 70 -1.50 38.19 7.93
N HIS A 71 -2.74 37.84 8.31
CA HIS A 71 -3.95 38.52 7.88
C HIS A 71 -4.27 39.76 8.73
N VAL A 72 -3.61 39.93 9.89
CA VAL A 72 -3.91 41.02 10.84
C VAL A 72 -3.73 42.40 10.20
N SER A 73 -2.70 42.57 9.36
CA SER A 73 -2.47 43.82 8.62
C SER A 73 -3.53 44.11 7.56
N GLN A 74 -4.32 43.11 7.17
CA GLN A 74 -5.33 43.20 6.10
C GLN A 74 -6.76 43.39 6.63
N PHE A 75 -6.99 43.40 7.95
CA PHE A 75 -8.35 43.49 8.52
C PHE A 75 -9.14 44.70 8.00
N GLU A 76 -8.51 45.86 7.91
CA GLU A 76 -9.16 47.07 7.40
C GLU A 76 -9.48 46.95 5.90
N GLU A 77 -8.59 46.35 5.12
CA GLU A 77 -8.81 46.10 3.69
C GLU A 77 -9.94 45.09 3.47
N GLU A 78 -10.06 44.05 4.30
CA GLU A 78 -11.15 43.08 4.24
C GLU A 78 -12.49 43.71 4.60
N ILE A 79 -12.56 44.53 5.64
CA ILE A 79 -13.77 45.29 5.97
C ILE A 79 -14.21 46.19 4.81
N LEU A 80 -13.26 46.90 4.19
CA LEU A 80 -13.55 47.78 3.06
C LEU A 80 -13.97 47.00 1.82
N ALA A 81 -13.35 45.84 1.56
CA ALA A 81 -13.72 44.95 0.47
C ALA A 81 -15.13 44.38 0.67
N TYR A 82 -15.46 43.91 1.88
CA TYR A 82 -16.79 43.41 2.21
C TYR A 82 -17.85 44.48 2.03
N LYS A 83 -17.61 45.70 2.54
CA LYS A 83 -18.50 46.84 2.31
C LYS A 83 -18.68 47.19 0.83
N LYS A 84 -17.58 47.16 0.05
CA LYS A 84 -17.60 47.44 -1.39
C LYS A 84 -18.43 46.41 -2.16
N HIS A 85 -18.37 45.15 -1.78
CA HIS A 85 -19.06 44.05 -2.49
C HIS A 85 -20.42 43.68 -1.91
N GLY A 86 -20.80 44.25 -0.77
CA GLY A 86 -22.07 43.98 -0.11
C GLY A 86 -22.05 42.68 0.69
N ILE A 87 -20.88 42.29 1.21
CA ILE A 87 -20.71 41.16 2.12
C ILE A 87 -20.78 41.69 3.56
N GLU A 88 -21.58 41.05 4.39
CA GLU A 88 -21.65 41.28 5.83
C GLU A 88 -20.50 40.56 6.53
N LEU A 89 -19.71 41.30 7.31
CA LEU A 89 -18.81 40.71 8.30
C LEU A 89 -19.68 40.20 9.46
N PHE A 90 -20.16 38.96 9.34
CA PHE A 90 -21.18 38.39 10.21
C PHE A 90 -20.58 37.93 11.55
N ALA A 91 -19.42 37.27 11.50
CA ALA A 91 -18.71 36.83 12.69
C ALA A 91 -17.21 37.00 12.56
N PHE A 92 -16.50 36.97 13.68
CA PHE A 92 -15.05 37.11 13.76
C PHE A 92 -14.47 36.11 14.77
N TRP A 93 -13.51 35.31 14.33
CA TRP A 93 -12.89 34.27 15.15
C TRP A 93 -11.97 34.87 16.22
N ALA A 94 -12.01 34.29 17.42
CA ALA A 94 -11.10 34.48 18.55
C ALA A 94 -10.97 35.90 19.13
N GLY A 95 -11.36 36.96 18.40
CA GLY A 95 -11.20 38.34 18.79
C GLY A 95 -9.77 38.87 18.64
N HIS A 96 -9.61 40.16 18.34
CA HIS A 96 -8.29 40.82 18.23
C HIS A 96 -8.42 42.32 18.48
N ASP A 97 -7.45 42.93 19.18
CA ASP A 97 -7.51 44.36 19.53
C ASP A 97 -7.59 45.27 18.31
N GLU A 98 -6.83 44.96 17.25
CA GLU A 98 -6.91 45.71 16.00
C GLU A 98 -8.28 45.58 15.32
N ALA A 99 -8.87 44.38 15.33
CA ALA A 99 -10.23 44.18 14.82
C ALA A 99 -11.24 44.99 15.64
N TYR A 100 -11.12 44.99 16.97
CA TYR A 100 -11.99 45.80 17.85
C TYR A 100 -11.86 47.29 17.62
N ARG A 101 -10.64 47.79 17.37
CA ARG A 101 -10.40 49.19 16.97
C ARG A 101 -11.13 49.50 15.67
N LEU A 102 -11.08 48.60 14.69
CA LEU A 102 -11.74 48.74 13.40
C LEU A 102 -13.26 48.62 13.50
N PHE A 103 -13.79 47.73 14.35
CA PHE A 103 -15.23 47.62 14.59
C PHE A 103 -15.80 48.93 15.14
N LYS A 104 -15.10 49.58 16.08
CA LYS A 104 -15.46 50.92 16.54
C LYS A 104 -15.33 51.98 15.44
N LYS A 105 -14.28 51.91 14.62
CA LYS A 105 -14.03 52.88 13.54
C LYS A 105 -15.14 52.83 12.47
N TYR A 106 -15.61 51.63 12.13
CA TYR A 106 -16.56 51.40 11.04
C TYR A 106 -18.00 51.12 11.50
N ASP A 107 -18.27 51.20 12.80
CA ASP A 107 -19.57 50.93 13.42
C ASP A 107 -20.10 49.52 13.07
N LEU A 108 -19.25 48.51 13.28
CA LEU A 108 -19.53 47.10 13.00
C LEU A 108 -19.77 46.33 14.30
N HIS A 109 -20.71 45.38 14.24
CA HIS A 109 -21.09 44.55 15.38
C HIS A 109 -21.13 43.05 15.03
N PRO A 110 -20.02 42.46 14.52
CA PRO A 110 -19.99 41.02 14.21
C PRO A 110 -20.14 40.18 15.48
N GLN A 111 -20.61 38.95 15.36
CA GLN A 111 -20.48 37.97 16.44
C GLN A 111 -18.99 37.68 16.69
N ILE A 112 -18.57 37.52 17.94
CA ILE A 112 -17.22 37.06 18.28
C ILE A 112 -17.30 35.60 18.67
N TRP A 113 -16.59 34.72 17.96
CA TRP A 113 -16.63 33.28 18.22
C TRP A 113 -15.39 32.83 18.98
N ARG A 114 -15.56 32.10 20.08
CA ARG A 114 -14.45 31.64 20.91
C ARG A 114 -14.72 30.24 21.44
N THR A 115 -13.72 29.38 21.37
CA THR A 115 -13.79 28.05 22.00
C THR A 115 -13.92 28.16 23.51
N LEU A 116 -14.78 27.33 24.08
CA LEU A 116 -14.91 27.22 25.53
C LEU A 116 -13.77 26.36 26.11
N GLY A 117 -13.25 26.74 27.27
CA GLY A 117 -12.25 25.93 27.99
C GLY A 117 -12.81 24.60 28.49
N SER A 118 -11.95 23.62 28.75
CA SER A 118 -12.32 22.32 29.33
C SER A 118 -11.64 22.10 30.68
N PRO A 119 -12.18 22.63 31.80
CA PRO A 119 -11.60 22.42 33.12
C PRO A 119 -11.58 20.94 33.53
N SER A 120 -10.43 20.44 33.98
CA SER A 120 -10.24 19.01 34.29
C SER A 120 -10.64 18.62 35.71
N GLU A 121 -10.63 19.57 36.67
CA GLU A 121 -10.84 19.32 38.11
C GLU A 121 -12.03 20.12 38.67
N GLY A 122 -12.60 19.66 39.79
CA GLY A 122 -13.77 20.28 40.45
C GLY A 122 -15.11 19.58 40.17
N SER A 123 -16.12 19.93 40.95
CA SER A 123 -17.52 19.58 40.71
C SER A 123 -18.04 20.22 39.41
N GLN A 124 -19.17 19.74 38.91
CA GLN A 124 -19.75 20.26 37.67
C GLN A 124 -20.05 21.76 37.77
N GLU A 125 -20.59 22.21 38.90
CA GLU A 125 -20.84 23.64 39.17
C GLU A 125 -19.54 24.45 39.19
N GLU A 126 -18.48 23.95 39.83
CA GLU A 126 -17.18 24.64 39.86
C GLU A 126 -16.55 24.74 38.47
N LYS A 127 -16.68 23.70 37.64
CA LYS A 127 -16.21 23.71 36.25
C LYS A 127 -16.96 24.72 35.39
N VAL A 128 -18.28 24.81 35.55
CA VAL A 128 -19.12 25.80 34.88
C VAL A 128 -18.72 27.22 35.28
N GLU A 129 -18.55 27.49 36.57
CA GLU A 129 -18.16 28.82 37.04
C GLU A 129 -16.75 29.20 36.59
N ALA A 130 -15.78 28.27 36.65
CA ALA A 130 -14.42 28.52 36.16
C ALA A 130 -14.37 28.80 34.64
N ALA A 131 -15.17 28.06 33.86
CA ALA A 131 -15.28 28.30 32.42
C ALA A 131 -15.97 29.65 32.12
N ALA A 132 -17.02 30.01 32.87
CA ALA A 132 -17.67 31.32 32.78
C ALA A 132 -16.72 32.47 33.16
N ASP A 133 -15.96 32.34 34.25
CA ASP A 133 -14.95 33.30 34.70
C ASP A 133 -13.91 33.56 33.60
N SER A 134 -13.47 32.52 32.90
CA SER A 134 -12.50 32.63 31.81
C SER A 134 -13.02 33.43 30.60
N MET A 135 -14.34 33.48 30.42
CA MET A 135 -15.00 34.19 29.31
C MET A 135 -15.51 35.56 29.72
N GLU A 136 -15.59 35.88 31.01
CA GLU A 136 -16.22 37.10 31.51
C GLU A 136 -15.59 38.39 30.96
N GLN A 137 -14.25 38.45 30.89
CA GLN A 137 -13.57 39.62 30.31
C GLN A 137 -13.94 39.83 28.84
N LEU A 138 -14.05 38.74 28.07
CA LEU A 138 -14.46 38.79 26.67
C LEU A 138 -15.96 39.12 26.54
N ALA A 139 -16.81 38.59 27.40
CA ALA A 139 -18.24 38.90 27.45
C ALA A 139 -18.48 40.39 27.73
N LYS A 140 -17.74 40.96 28.69
CA LYS A 140 -17.75 42.41 28.95
C LYS A 140 -17.28 43.22 27.74
N LYS A 141 -16.17 42.81 27.13
CA LYS A 141 -15.60 43.51 25.98
C LYS A 141 -16.54 43.52 24.78
N THR A 142 -17.19 42.39 24.51
CA THR A 142 -18.15 42.24 23.41
C THR A 142 -19.44 43.04 23.67
N ALA A 143 -19.92 43.08 24.92
CA ALA A 143 -21.02 43.95 25.32
C ALA A 143 -20.71 45.44 25.07
N GLU A 144 -19.51 45.91 25.47
CA GLU A 144 -19.06 47.28 25.23
C GLU A 144 -18.97 47.64 23.73
N LEU A 145 -18.78 46.64 22.87
CA LEU A 145 -18.71 46.77 21.41
C LEU A 145 -20.07 46.53 20.73
N GLY A 146 -21.13 46.19 21.47
CA GLY A 146 -22.43 45.81 20.90
C GLY A 146 -22.40 44.50 20.09
N CYS A 147 -21.36 43.69 20.24
CA CYS A 147 -21.18 42.41 19.53
C CYS A 147 -21.77 41.26 20.34
N GLN A 148 -22.39 40.26 19.69
CA GLN A 148 -22.73 38.99 20.37
C GLN A 148 -21.48 38.15 20.62
N LEU A 149 -21.49 37.33 21.68
CA LEU A 149 -20.42 36.37 21.96
C LEU A 149 -20.93 34.95 21.74
N GLY A 150 -20.32 34.22 20.81
CA GLY A 150 -20.61 32.83 20.51
C GLY A 150 -19.63 31.87 21.15
N LEU A 151 -20.12 31.01 22.04
CA LEU A 151 -19.38 29.87 22.59
C LEU A 151 -19.31 28.77 21.53
N TYR A 152 -18.09 28.44 21.07
CA TYR A 152 -17.84 27.52 19.96
C TYR A 152 -17.42 26.13 20.46
N ASN A 153 -18.06 25.06 19.97
CA ASN A 153 -17.72 23.69 20.35
C ASN A 153 -16.45 23.18 19.63
N HIS A 154 -15.53 22.56 20.38
CA HIS A 154 -14.28 22.01 19.82
C HIS A 154 -13.83 20.73 20.56
N GLY A 155 -14.80 19.86 20.87
CA GLY A 155 -14.60 18.62 21.64
C GLY A 155 -14.20 18.84 23.11
N GLY A 156 -14.06 17.75 23.86
CA GLY A 156 -13.80 17.80 25.30
C GLY A 156 -14.96 18.39 26.11
N TRP A 157 -14.77 18.59 27.42
CA TRP A 157 -15.84 19.05 28.32
C TRP A 157 -16.53 20.35 27.84
N GLY A 158 -15.76 21.32 27.32
CA GLY A 158 -16.29 22.60 26.82
C GLY A 158 -16.96 22.50 25.45
N GLY A 159 -16.91 21.35 24.78
CA GLY A 159 -17.61 21.07 23.53
C GLY A 159 -18.94 20.32 23.70
N GLU A 160 -19.23 19.80 24.90
CA GLU A 160 -20.47 19.06 25.19
C GLU A 160 -21.68 20.02 25.31
N PRO A 161 -22.83 19.72 24.67
CA PRO A 161 -24.01 20.59 24.63
C PRO A 161 -24.46 21.12 26.00
N GLU A 162 -24.59 20.24 27.00
CA GLU A 162 -25.11 20.56 28.33
C GLU A 162 -24.18 21.54 29.07
N ASN A 163 -22.87 21.37 28.90
CA ASN A 163 -21.86 22.20 29.55
C ASN A 163 -21.84 23.60 28.92
N MET A 164 -21.94 23.67 27.59
CA MET A 164 -22.02 24.94 26.88
C MET A 164 -23.25 25.75 27.29
N ILE A 165 -24.40 25.08 27.45
CA ILE A 165 -25.64 25.70 27.95
C ILE A 165 -25.45 26.22 29.37
N ALA A 166 -24.93 25.40 30.28
CA ALA A 166 -24.72 25.79 31.68
C ALA A 166 -23.79 27.00 31.82
N VAL A 167 -22.72 27.08 31.01
CA VAL A 167 -21.83 28.25 30.99
C VAL A 167 -22.52 29.47 30.40
N CYS A 168 -23.29 29.30 29.31
CA CYS A 168 -24.07 30.39 28.73
C CYS A 168 -25.06 30.96 29.75
N GLU A 169 -25.78 30.10 30.48
CA GLU A 169 -26.70 30.50 31.55
C GLU A 169 -26.00 31.22 32.69
N SER A 170 -24.81 30.75 33.11
CA SER A 170 -24.01 31.43 34.14
C SER A 170 -23.63 32.85 33.70
N LEU A 171 -23.14 33.02 32.47
CA LEU A 171 -22.81 34.34 31.91
C LEU A 171 -24.04 35.25 31.77
N ARG A 172 -25.20 34.73 31.37
CA ARG A 172 -26.45 35.50 31.31
C ARG A 172 -26.92 35.94 32.70
N ARG A 173 -26.83 35.06 33.72
CA ARG A 173 -27.10 35.42 35.13
C ARG A 173 -26.19 36.54 35.64
N ARG A 174 -24.97 36.65 35.10
CA ARG A 174 -24.01 37.74 35.39
C ARG A 174 -24.27 39.03 34.60
N GLY A 175 -25.35 39.09 33.81
CA GLY A 175 -25.77 40.27 33.06
C GLY A 175 -25.30 40.31 31.60
N TYR A 176 -24.76 39.21 31.06
CA TYR A 176 -24.31 39.12 29.67
C TYR A 176 -25.33 38.37 28.80
N ASP A 177 -26.52 38.95 28.62
CA ASP A 177 -27.63 38.36 27.84
C ASP A 177 -27.31 38.15 26.35
N HIS A 178 -26.28 38.84 25.84
CA HIS A 178 -25.81 38.76 24.45
C HIS A 178 -24.93 37.54 24.14
N VAL A 179 -24.65 36.68 25.14
CA VAL A 179 -23.90 35.42 24.96
C VAL A 179 -24.83 34.32 24.43
N GLY A 180 -24.36 33.58 23.44
CA GLY A 180 -25.03 32.42 22.83
C GLY A 180 -24.03 31.35 22.38
N ILE A 181 -24.53 30.33 21.66
CA ILE A 181 -23.77 29.15 21.25
C ILE A 181 -23.64 29.10 19.72
N VAL A 182 -22.45 28.75 19.25
CA VAL A 182 -22.17 28.40 17.85
C VAL A 182 -21.79 26.93 17.81
N TYR A 183 -22.64 26.12 17.17
CA TYR A 183 -22.44 24.68 17.15
C TYR A 183 -21.98 24.21 15.76
N ASN A 184 -21.00 23.32 15.73
CA ASN A 184 -20.33 22.83 14.52
C ASN A 184 -20.45 21.32 14.46
N TRP A 185 -21.05 20.81 13.39
CA TRP A 185 -21.23 19.37 13.22
C TRP A 185 -19.92 18.58 13.22
N HIS A 186 -18.86 19.06 12.55
CA HIS A 186 -17.57 18.37 12.53
C HIS A 186 -16.88 18.24 13.91
N HIS A 187 -17.30 19.01 14.92
CA HIS A 187 -16.86 18.85 16.30
C HIS A 187 -17.86 18.08 17.18
N GLY A 188 -19.05 17.74 16.65
CA GLY A 188 -20.13 17.03 17.32
C GLY A 188 -20.35 15.60 16.84
N HIS A 189 -19.33 14.92 16.30
CA HIS A 189 -19.46 13.53 15.83
C HIS A 189 -19.91 12.55 16.91
N GLY A 190 -19.58 12.81 18.17
CA GLY A 190 -20.08 12.04 19.32
C GLY A 190 -21.58 12.17 19.54
N HIS A 191 -22.23 13.14 18.90
CA HIS A 191 -23.65 13.45 19.07
C HIS A 191 -24.50 13.19 17.81
N ILE A 192 -24.04 12.31 16.91
CA ILE A 192 -24.83 11.93 15.73
C ILE A 192 -26.10 11.16 16.17
N GLU A 193 -25.94 10.24 17.13
CA GLU A 193 -27.03 9.35 17.59
C GLU A 193 -28.09 10.09 18.43
N ASP A 194 -27.69 11.09 19.22
CA ASP A 194 -28.56 11.85 20.13
C ASP A 194 -28.87 13.28 19.62
N TRP A 195 -28.51 13.61 18.37
CA TRP A 195 -28.59 14.96 17.79
C TRP A 195 -29.93 15.67 18.02
N ALA A 196 -31.06 14.96 17.92
CA ALA A 196 -32.39 15.54 18.13
C ALA A 196 -32.57 16.07 19.56
N SER A 197 -32.08 15.33 20.55
CA SER A 197 -32.11 15.74 21.96
C SER A 197 -31.14 16.89 22.20
N SER A 198 -29.92 16.82 21.66
CA SER A 198 -28.92 17.87 21.80
C SER A 198 -29.41 19.19 21.16
N LEU A 199 -30.02 19.13 19.98
CA LEU A 199 -30.55 20.30 19.29
C LEU A 199 -31.69 20.97 20.06
N ASP A 200 -32.64 20.21 20.61
CA ASP A 200 -33.76 20.77 21.38
C ASP A 200 -33.26 21.57 22.59
N MET A 201 -32.25 21.05 23.29
CA MET A 201 -31.60 21.75 24.40
C MET A 201 -30.79 22.98 23.95
N LEU A 202 -30.06 22.89 22.84
CA LEU A 202 -29.20 23.97 22.33
C LEU A 202 -30.01 25.13 21.73
N LYS A 203 -31.18 24.85 21.15
CA LYS A 203 -31.97 25.79 20.34
C LYS A 203 -32.23 27.16 21.00
N PRO A 204 -32.57 27.28 22.29
CA PRO A 204 -32.79 28.59 22.94
C PRO A 204 -31.52 29.47 23.04
N TYR A 205 -30.35 28.86 22.89
CA TYR A 205 -29.05 29.52 23.03
C TYR A 205 -28.29 29.61 21.70
N LEU A 206 -28.72 28.89 20.66
CA LEU A 206 -28.04 28.75 19.38
C LEU A 206 -28.13 30.04 18.55
N ILE A 207 -26.99 30.67 18.27
CA ILE A 207 -26.89 31.89 17.47
C ILE A 207 -26.32 31.65 16.06
N CYS A 208 -25.74 30.47 15.80
CA CYS A 208 -25.36 29.98 14.48
C CYS A 208 -25.12 28.46 14.51
N LEU A 209 -25.47 27.75 13.43
CA LEU A 209 -25.19 26.32 13.25
C LEU A 209 -24.34 26.09 12.00
N ASN A 210 -23.16 25.48 12.13
CA ASN A 210 -22.25 25.24 11.01
C ASN A 210 -22.30 23.78 10.56
N LEU A 211 -22.52 23.56 9.26
CA LEU A 211 -22.78 22.27 8.65
C LEU A 211 -21.61 21.77 7.81
N ASN A 212 -21.50 20.45 7.74
CA ASN A 212 -20.65 19.68 6.82
C ASN A 212 -21.28 18.28 6.63
N GLY A 213 -20.82 17.50 5.65
CA GLY A 213 -21.19 16.09 5.57
C GLY A 213 -20.65 15.32 6.78
N MET A 214 -21.44 14.39 7.33
CA MET A 214 -21.18 13.72 8.61
C MET A 214 -21.10 12.21 8.44
N ASN A 215 -20.01 11.62 8.94
CA ASN A 215 -19.75 10.18 8.90
C ASN A 215 -19.52 9.58 10.28
N SER A 216 -19.72 8.27 10.38
CA SER A 216 -19.39 7.50 11.57
C SER A 216 -17.88 7.60 11.90
N GLY A 217 -17.53 7.63 13.18
CA GLY A 217 -16.12 7.62 13.63
C GLY A 217 -15.29 8.87 13.30
N ALA A 218 -15.90 9.91 12.70
CA ALA A 218 -15.19 11.10 12.20
C ALA A 218 -14.11 10.77 11.15
N ASP A 219 -14.35 9.77 10.29
CA ASP A 219 -13.44 9.37 9.22
C ASP A 219 -14.14 9.31 7.85
N PRO A 220 -13.91 10.28 6.94
CA PRO A 220 -13.21 11.54 7.19
C PRO A 220 -14.06 12.50 8.05
N LYS A 221 -13.39 13.31 8.87
CA LYS A 221 -14.03 14.22 9.84
C LYS A 221 -14.83 15.36 9.21
N ILE A 222 -14.50 15.79 8.00
CA ILE A 222 -15.19 16.91 7.34
C ILE A 222 -15.44 16.52 5.89
N LEU A 223 -16.71 16.36 5.54
CA LEU A 223 -17.14 16.11 4.16
C LEU A 223 -17.89 17.31 3.59
N THR A 224 -17.95 17.37 2.26
CA THR A 224 -18.88 18.26 1.58
C THR A 224 -20.32 17.82 1.89
N LEU A 225 -21.23 18.77 2.06
CA LEU A 225 -22.66 18.48 2.19
C LEU A 225 -23.15 17.55 1.07
N SER A 226 -24.02 16.60 1.39
CA SER A 226 -24.53 15.49 0.55
C SER A 226 -23.62 14.27 0.42
N GLN A 227 -22.37 14.32 0.92
CA GLN A 227 -21.40 13.23 0.78
C GLN A 227 -21.28 12.34 2.01
N GLY A 228 -21.82 12.74 3.16
CA GLY A 228 -21.79 11.93 4.36
C GLY A 228 -22.98 10.99 4.48
N GLU A 229 -22.87 10.12 5.48
CA GLU A 229 -23.87 9.11 5.85
C GLU A 229 -25.08 9.74 6.56
N HIS A 230 -24.83 10.71 7.44
CA HIS A 230 -25.79 11.10 8.49
C HIS A 230 -26.42 12.47 8.30
N GLU A 231 -25.83 13.37 7.49
CA GLU A 231 -26.26 14.78 7.49
C GLU A 231 -27.68 15.01 6.98
N LEU A 232 -28.22 14.13 6.11
CA LEU A 232 -29.60 14.26 5.64
C LEU A 232 -30.60 14.08 6.80
N GLY A 233 -30.38 13.05 7.63
CA GLY A 233 -31.20 12.83 8.82
C GLY A 233 -31.04 13.97 9.83
N MET A 234 -29.81 14.41 10.07
CA MET A 234 -29.53 15.52 10.98
C MET A 234 -30.13 16.85 10.51
N LEU A 235 -30.15 17.12 9.20
CA LEU A 235 -30.75 18.33 8.63
C LEU A 235 -32.28 18.31 8.72
N ARG A 236 -32.93 17.15 8.55
CA ARG A 236 -34.38 17.00 8.78
C ARG A 236 -34.74 17.39 10.21
N THR A 237 -33.98 16.91 11.19
CA THR A 237 -34.14 17.30 12.59
C THR A 237 -34.01 18.81 12.81
N VAL A 238 -33.08 19.47 12.10
CA VAL A 238 -32.95 20.95 12.16
C VAL A 238 -34.19 21.65 11.63
N ILE A 239 -34.70 21.22 10.47
CA ILE A 239 -35.91 21.79 9.85
C ILE A 239 -37.12 21.57 10.74
N ASP A 240 -37.32 20.34 11.22
CA ASP A 240 -38.45 19.94 12.07
C ASP A 240 -38.43 20.65 13.43
N SER A 241 -37.24 20.94 13.95
CA SER A 241 -37.10 21.74 15.17
C SER A 241 -37.66 23.16 14.99
N GLY A 242 -37.76 23.68 13.76
CA GLY A 242 -38.14 25.06 13.48
C GLY A 242 -37.04 26.08 13.82
N TYR A 243 -35.77 25.67 13.81
CA TYR A 243 -34.65 26.61 13.91
C TYR A 243 -34.60 27.49 12.66
N SER A 244 -34.70 28.82 12.85
CA SER A 244 -34.70 29.81 11.75
C SER A 244 -33.45 30.69 11.74
N GLY A 245 -32.40 30.31 12.49
CA GLY A 245 -31.17 31.10 12.64
C GLY A 245 -30.14 30.87 11.51
N PRO A 246 -29.04 31.62 11.50
CA PRO A 246 -28.00 31.55 10.48
C PRO A 246 -27.32 30.17 10.40
N VAL A 247 -26.96 29.77 9.19
CA VAL A 247 -26.34 28.47 8.90
C VAL A 247 -25.00 28.66 8.20
N GLY A 248 -23.94 28.12 8.79
CA GLY A 248 -22.61 28.13 8.22
C GLY A 248 -22.37 26.98 7.25
N ILE A 249 -21.79 27.27 6.10
CA ILE A 249 -21.17 26.29 5.21
C ILE A 249 -19.65 26.53 5.22
N ILE A 250 -18.89 25.46 5.39
CA ILE A 250 -17.48 25.58 5.79
C ILE A 250 -16.52 25.18 4.67
N ASP A 251 -15.37 25.84 4.65
CA ASP A 251 -14.14 25.28 4.11
C ASP A 251 -13.18 25.05 5.27
N HIS A 252 -12.48 23.92 5.30
CA HIS A 252 -11.54 23.59 6.39
C HIS A 252 -10.48 22.58 5.90
N ARG A 253 -10.10 22.69 4.61
CA ARG A 253 -9.16 21.81 3.92
C ARG A 253 -8.06 22.66 3.29
N ASN A 254 -6.79 22.33 3.52
CA ASN A 254 -5.65 23.20 3.16
C ASN A 254 -5.21 23.09 1.69
N GLU A 255 -5.88 22.21 0.93
CA GLU A 255 -5.49 21.76 -0.40
C GLU A 255 -6.55 22.05 -1.46
N MET A 256 -7.79 22.37 -1.07
CA MET A 256 -8.88 22.66 -1.98
C MET A 256 -9.08 24.17 -2.14
N ASP A 257 -9.33 24.65 -3.36
CA ASP A 257 -9.73 26.05 -3.56
C ASP A 257 -11.07 26.30 -2.85
N THR A 258 -11.12 27.31 -1.97
CA THR A 258 -12.33 27.69 -1.24
C THR A 258 -13.54 27.93 -2.15
N LYS A 259 -13.34 28.50 -3.34
CA LYS A 259 -14.44 28.70 -4.30
C LYS A 259 -15.05 27.36 -4.70
N VAL A 260 -14.22 26.34 -4.90
CA VAL A 260 -14.66 24.98 -5.23
C VAL A 260 -15.31 24.33 -4.02
N ALA A 261 -14.70 24.42 -2.83
CA ALA A 261 -15.25 23.88 -1.59
C ALA A 261 -16.65 24.44 -1.28
N LEU A 262 -16.82 25.77 -1.35
CA LEU A 262 -18.09 26.45 -1.14
C LEU A 262 -19.10 26.12 -2.26
N SER A 263 -18.67 26.07 -3.52
CA SER A 263 -19.56 25.67 -4.63
C SER A 263 -20.09 24.24 -4.45
N ASN A 264 -19.22 23.32 -4.03
CA ASN A 264 -19.61 21.94 -3.77
C ASN A 264 -20.58 21.84 -2.59
N ASN A 265 -20.35 22.61 -1.52
CA ASN A 265 -21.28 22.69 -0.40
C ASN A 265 -22.63 23.31 -0.79
N LEU A 266 -22.65 24.33 -1.66
CA LEU A 266 -23.90 24.93 -2.17
C LEU A 266 -24.68 23.92 -3.04
N ASN A 267 -24.01 23.19 -3.92
CA ASN A 267 -24.63 22.14 -4.74
C ASN A 267 -25.18 21.00 -3.87
N GLY A 268 -24.41 20.55 -2.88
CA GLY A 268 -24.84 19.55 -1.92
C GLY A 268 -26.02 20.01 -1.07
N LEU A 269 -26.01 21.27 -0.62
CA LEU A 269 -27.10 21.86 0.14
C LEU A 269 -28.38 21.96 -0.69
N GLU A 270 -28.29 22.31 -1.97
CA GLU A 270 -29.45 22.37 -2.86
C GLU A 270 -30.11 21.00 -3.01
N TRP A 271 -29.32 19.94 -3.16
CA TRP A 271 -29.84 18.57 -3.17
C TRP A 271 -30.49 18.20 -1.83
N LEU A 272 -29.83 18.53 -0.70
CA LEU A 272 -30.37 18.28 0.63
C LEU A 272 -31.69 19.02 0.86
N ARG A 273 -31.82 20.28 0.42
CA ARG A 273 -33.08 21.06 0.50
C ARG A 273 -34.22 20.30 -0.17
N GLN A 274 -33.98 19.71 -1.34
CA GLN A 274 -34.98 18.92 -2.07
C GLN A 274 -35.29 17.61 -1.33
N GLU A 275 -34.28 16.82 -0.96
CA GLU A 275 -34.47 15.56 -0.22
C GLU A 275 -35.12 15.68 1.16
N THR A 276 -35.06 16.85 1.78
CA THR A 276 -35.76 17.13 3.04
C THR A 276 -37.26 17.33 2.86
N VAL A 277 -37.72 17.71 1.66
CA VAL A 277 -39.14 17.90 1.34
C VAL A 277 -39.84 16.56 1.10
N ASP A 278 -39.32 15.77 0.16
CA ASP A 278 -39.79 14.42 -0.16
C ASP A 278 -38.58 13.52 -0.43
N THR A 279 -38.54 12.33 0.17
CA THR A 279 -37.42 11.39 -0.04
C THR A 279 -37.39 10.95 -1.51
N GLY A 280 -36.25 11.13 -2.18
CA GLY A 280 -36.03 10.85 -3.60
C GLY A 280 -36.29 12.03 -4.54
N SER A 281 -36.74 13.19 -4.03
CA SER A 281 -37.06 14.37 -4.85
C SER A 281 -35.86 15.21 -5.27
N GLY A 282 -34.70 15.06 -4.63
CA GLY A 282 -33.43 15.64 -5.06
C GLY A 282 -32.80 14.91 -6.24
N GLY A 283 -33.34 13.75 -6.64
CA GLY A 283 -32.79 12.93 -7.72
C GLY A 283 -31.45 12.32 -7.35
N LYS A 284 -30.58 12.08 -8.33
CA LYS A 284 -29.26 11.49 -8.08
C LYS A 284 -28.43 12.42 -7.17
N ARG A 285 -27.90 11.85 -6.09
CA ARG A 285 -26.98 12.56 -5.18
C ARG A 285 -25.87 13.23 -5.99
N PRO A 286 -25.56 14.52 -5.75
CA PRO A 286 -24.56 15.24 -6.53
C PRO A 286 -23.24 14.50 -6.42
N LEU A 287 -22.71 14.08 -7.57
CA LEU A 287 -21.34 13.64 -7.63
C LEU A 287 -20.49 14.87 -7.33
N LEU A 288 -19.50 14.72 -6.44
CA LEU A 288 -18.44 15.71 -6.39
C LEU A 288 -17.86 15.80 -7.81
N PRO A 289 -17.79 17.01 -8.41
CA PRO A 289 -17.03 17.17 -9.64
C PRO A 289 -15.65 16.56 -9.39
N ASP A 290 -15.17 15.76 -10.32
CA ASP A 290 -13.84 15.19 -10.27
C ASP A 290 -12.84 16.32 -10.00
N VAL A 291 -12.36 16.40 -8.76
CA VAL A 291 -11.30 17.29 -8.31
C VAL A 291 -10.00 16.50 -8.26
N SER A 292 -9.74 15.69 -9.29
CA SER A 292 -8.46 15.84 -9.98
C SER A 292 -8.26 17.34 -10.25
N PHE A 293 -7.10 17.88 -9.90
CA PHE A 293 -6.80 19.28 -10.14
C PHE A 293 -6.95 19.62 -11.63
N GLN A 294 -8.13 20.08 -12.04
CA GLN A 294 -8.22 21.20 -12.97
C GLN A 294 -7.74 22.45 -12.21
N ALA A 295 -6.44 22.49 -11.91
CA ALA A 295 -5.74 23.73 -12.14
C ALA A 295 -6.05 24.07 -13.59
N LYS A 296 -6.73 25.19 -13.84
CA LYS A 296 -6.84 25.72 -15.19
C LYS A 296 -5.44 25.64 -15.79
N GLU A 297 -5.30 24.80 -16.81
CA GLU A 297 -4.28 24.96 -17.81
C GLU A 297 -4.31 26.44 -18.20
N SER A 298 -3.27 27.19 -17.83
CA SER A 298 -2.73 28.10 -18.82
C SER A 298 -2.00 27.17 -19.80
N ALA A 299 -2.73 26.72 -20.81
CA ALA A 299 -2.15 26.06 -21.95
C ALA A 299 -1.00 26.91 -22.48
N VAL A 300 0.21 26.35 -22.48
CA VAL A 300 1.25 26.25 -23.52
C VAL A 300 2.48 25.69 -22.77
N PRO A 301 3.27 24.71 -23.29
CA PRO A 301 4.62 24.49 -22.78
C PRO A 301 5.36 25.83 -22.80
N GLU A 302 5.74 26.39 -21.64
CA GLU A 302 6.56 27.62 -21.60
C GLU A 302 7.81 27.32 -22.45
N LYS A 303 7.83 27.89 -23.64
CA LYS A 303 8.95 27.80 -24.56
C LYS A 303 10.16 28.25 -23.75
N LEU A 304 11.22 27.45 -23.71
CA LEU A 304 12.46 27.83 -23.04
C LEU A 304 12.95 29.14 -23.68
N GLU A 305 12.72 30.26 -22.99
CA GLU A 305 13.25 31.56 -23.41
C GLU A 305 14.62 31.74 -22.78
N THR A 306 15.62 31.92 -23.63
CA THR A 306 17.00 32.18 -23.24
C THR A 306 17.49 33.52 -23.78
N VAL A 307 18.41 34.14 -23.06
CA VAL A 307 19.09 35.39 -23.41
C VAL A 307 20.60 35.17 -23.43
N PRO A 308 21.41 36.01 -24.11
CA PRO A 308 22.86 35.89 -24.03
C PRO A 308 23.35 35.93 -22.58
N SER A 309 24.23 34.98 -22.22
CA SER A 309 24.83 34.90 -20.89
C SER A 309 25.95 35.95 -20.72
N LEU A 310 26.80 35.78 -19.69
CA LEU A 310 27.88 36.69 -19.30
C LEU A 310 28.76 37.14 -20.48
N ASN A 311 29.14 36.21 -21.35
CA ASN A 311 29.87 36.45 -22.59
C ASN A 311 29.69 35.25 -23.55
N GLU A 312 30.27 35.32 -24.75
CA GLU A 312 30.10 34.27 -25.79
C GLU A 312 30.50 32.86 -25.33
N LYS A 313 31.42 32.69 -24.37
CA LYS A 313 31.83 31.36 -23.86
C LYS A 313 30.76 30.67 -23.01
N PHE A 314 29.87 31.44 -22.38
CA PHE A 314 28.79 30.96 -21.52
C PHE A 314 27.46 30.84 -22.27
N GLY A 315 27.48 30.98 -23.60
CA GLY A 315 26.31 30.80 -24.47
C GLY A 315 25.05 31.54 -24.01
N THR A 316 24.02 30.80 -23.58
CA THR A 316 22.70 31.37 -23.27
C THR A 316 22.16 31.01 -21.89
N ALA A 317 21.62 32.01 -21.20
CA ALA A 317 21.01 31.89 -19.89
C ALA A 317 19.48 31.84 -19.95
N LEU A 318 18.85 31.15 -19.01
CA LEU A 318 17.39 31.08 -18.85
C LEU A 318 16.82 32.44 -18.42
N SER A 319 15.99 33.06 -19.26
CA SER A 319 15.21 34.27 -18.90
C SER A 319 13.76 33.98 -18.52
N SER A 320 13.33 32.74 -18.75
CA SER A 320 12.05 32.19 -18.30
C SER A 320 12.26 31.39 -17.01
N SER A 321 11.50 30.33 -16.79
CA SER A 321 11.67 29.45 -15.63
C SER A 321 11.31 28.02 -16.00
N ILE A 322 11.94 27.03 -15.38
CA ILE A 322 11.66 25.61 -15.65
C ILE A 322 11.33 24.83 -14.39
N MET A 323 10.73 23.66 -14.59
CA MET A 323 10.49 22.66 -13.56
C MET A 323 11.27 21.40 -13.92
N ALA A 324 12.23 21.02 -13.10
CA ALA A 324 12.99 19.79 -13.22
C ALA A 324 12.44 18.72 -12.26
N SER A 325 12.64 17.44 -12.58
CA SER A 325 12.19 16.32 -11.75
C SER A 325 12.80 16.35 -10.34
N GLY A 326 12.01 15.94 -9.35
CA GLY A 326 12.43 15.78 -7.96
C GLY A 326 13.58 14.76 -7.81
N ASN A 327 14.61 15.06 -7.01
CA ASN A 327 15.62 14.07 -6.58
C ASN A 327 15.59 13.94 -5.04
N THR A 328 15.76 12.74 -4.49
CA THR A 328 15.91 12.56 -3.03
C THR A 328 17.23 13.10 -2.49
N ASP A 329 18.28 13.11 -3.29
CA ASP A 329 19.65 13.40 -2.82
C ASP A 329 19.88 14.86 -2.46
N TRP A 330 19.11 15.79 -3.03
CA TRP A 330 19.18 17.20 -2.61
C TRP A 330 18.32 17.52 -1.38
N ARG A 331 17.64 16.54 -0.77
CA ARG A 331 16.82 16.74 0.45
C ARG A 331 17.64 16.56 1.72
N GLU A 332 18.83 15.97 1.59
CA GLU A 332 19.73 15.60 2.67
C GLU A 332 21.04 16.40 2.57
N PRO A 333 21.32 17.32 3.51
CA PRO A 333 22.64 17.92 3.61
C PRO A 333 23.71 16.87 4.00
N PRO A 334 25.01 17.06 3.67
CA PRO A 334 25.57 18.26 3.07
C PRO A 334 25.41 18.32 1.53
N ILE A 335 24.96 19.48 1.02
CA ILE A 335 24.91 19.80 -0.41
C ILE A 335 25.39 21.23 -0.68
N THR A 336 25.87 21.47 -1.90
CA THR A 336 26.19 22.81 -2.40
C THR A 336 25.34 23.10 -3.63
N VAL A 337 24.56 24.17 -3.59
CA VAL A 337 23.70 24.65 -4.68
C VAL A 337 24.30 25.92 -5.26
N GLU A 338 24.59 25.93 -6.55
CA GLU A 338 25.27 27.02 -7.26
C GLU A 338 24.46 27.48 -8.46
N CYS A 339 24.54 28.77 -8.78
CA CYS A 339 24.05 29.31 -10.04
C CYS A 339 24.72 30.64 -10.36
N ARG A 340 24.63 31.07 -11.61
CA ARG A 340 24.89 32.45 -12.02
C ARG A 340 23.58 33.16 -12.25
N ALA A 341 23.45 34.39 -11.77
CA ALA A 341 22.22 35.15 -11.97
C ALA A 341 22.49 36.63 -12.25
N LYS A 342 21.66 37.21 -13.11
CA LYS A 342 21.57 38.65 -13.36
C LYS A 342 20.15 39.11 -13.08
N LEU A 343 19.97 39.78 -11.94
CA LEU A 343 18.67 40.19 -11.45
C LEU A 343 18.57 41.71 -11.39
N SER A 344 17.35 42.23 -11.57
CA SER A 344 17.07 43.66 -11.41
C SER A 344 15.66 43.87 -10.88
N GLY A 345 15.46 44.90 -10.06
CA GLY A 345 14.17 45.23 -9.48
C GLY A 345 14.12 44.96 -7.98
N SER A 346 12.91 45.09 -7.42
CA SER A 346 12.66 45.00 -5.97
C SER A 346 11.65 43.92 -5.59
N ASP A 347 11.30 43.03 -6.53
CA ASP A 347 10.39 41.90 -6.29
C ASP A 347 11.15 40.69 -5.70
N TYR A 348 10.43 39.60 -5.40
CA TYR A 348 11.08 38.32 -5.07
C TYR A 348 11.64 37.70 -6.34
N HIS A 349 12.91 37.30 -6.33
CA HIS A 349 13.53 36.58 -7.44
C HIS A 349 13.97 35.19 -6.97
N ILE A 350 13.14 34.18 -7.22
CA ILE A 350 13.45 32.77 -6.88
C ILE A 350 14.48 32.26 -7.88
N LEU A 351 15.64 31.81 -7.39
CA LEU A 351 16.69 31.26 -8.23
C LEU A 351 16.53 29.75 -8.37
N VAL A 352 16.54 29.03 -7.25
CA VAL A 352 16.38 27.57 -7.20
C VAL A 352 15.57 27.21 -5.95
N ALA A 353 14.59 26.32 -6.09
CA ALA A 353 13.75 25.85 -4.98
C ALA A 353 13.43 24.35 -5.11
N SER A 354 13.65 23.57 -4.05
CA SER A 354 13.34 22.14 -3.98
C SER A 354 12.03 21.88 -3.24
N ASP A 355 11.21 20.94 -3.72
CA ASP A 355 9.95 20.52 -3.08
C ASP A 355 8.91 21.65 -2.85
N PRO A 356 7.65 21.32 -2.53
CA PRO A 356 6.70 22.33 -2.07
C PRO A 356 7.13 22.88 -0.70
N LYS A 357 6.89 24.17 -0.42
CA LYS A 357 7.19 24.81 0.89
C LYS A 357 6.57 24.12 2.12
N LYS A 358 5.60 23.23 1.93
CA LYS A 358 4.99 22.42 2.98
C LYS A 358 5.88 21.21 3.37
N SER A 359 6.91 20.90 2.59
CA SER A 359 7.88 19.83 2.85
C SER A 359 8.90 20.27 3.88
N ALA A 360 9.17 19.41 4.86
CA ALA A 360 10.27 19.59 5.81
C ALA A 360 11.68 19.52 5.19
N ALA A 361 11.77 19.04 3.95
CA ALA A 361 13.00 19.01 3.17
C ALA A 361 13.16 20.21 2.21
N HIS A 362 12.18 21.12 2.16
CA HIS A 362 12.23 22.28 1.27
C HIS A 362 13.42 23.18 1.60
N TRP A 363 14.14 23.58 0.56
CA TRP A 363 15.07 24.70 0.60
C TRP A 363 14.90 25.54 -0.66
N GLU A 364 15.17 26.83 -0.56
CA GLU A 364 15.23 27.72 -1.72
C GLU A 364 16.31 28.78 -1.53
N ILE A 365 16.91 29.20 -2.64
CA ILE A 365 17.79 30.38 -2.71
C ILE A 365 17.14 31.44 -3.61
N PHE A 366 17.17 32.69 -3.15
CA PHE A 366 16.43 33.78 -3.81
C PHE A 366 16.99 35.17 -3.44
N ALA A 367 16.57 36.19 -4.20
CA ALA A 367 16.73 37.59 -3.80
C ALA A 367 15.47 38.09 -3.08
N MET A 368 15.67 38.66 -1.89
CA MET A 368 14.59 39.15 -1.02
C MET A 368 13.87 40.36 -1.64
N ARG A 369 12.54 40.38 -1.54
CA ARG A 369 11.74 41.53 -1.96
C ARG A 369 12.10 42.77 -1.15
N GLY A 370 12.20 43.91 -1.83
CA GLY A 370 12.42 45.23 -1.25
C GLY A 370 13.89 45.63 -1.25
N ASP A 371 14.77 44.82 -0.64
CA ASP A 371 16.19 45.14 -0.52
C ASP A 371 17.11 44.34 -1.45
N GLY A 372 16.60 43.31 -2.13
CA GLY A 372 17.34 42.52 -3.12
C GLY A 372 18.45 41.65 -2.52
N THR A 373 18.44 41.42 -1.21
CA THR A 373 19.50 40.65 -0.54
C THR A 373 19.43 39.15 -0.83
N PHE A 374 20.58 38.52 -1.10
CA PHE A 374 20.67 37.07 -1.31
C PHE A 374 20.35 36.31 -0.03
N THR A 375 19.38 35.41 -0.09
CA THR A 375 18.80 34.72 1.07
C THR A 375 18.55 33.24 0.74
N ALA A 376 18.76 32.36 1.73
CA ALA A 376 18.21 31.01 1.71
C ALA A 376 17.01 30.89 2.66
N TYR A 377 16.03 30.07 2.29
CA TYR A 377 14.87 29.75 3.11
C TYR A 377 14.67 28.25 3.25
N LEU A 378 14.52 27.81 4.50
CA LEU A 378 14.28 26.45 4.93
C LEU A 378 13.13 26.48 5.96
N PRO A 379 11.86 26.26 5.55
CA PRO A 379 10.67 26.48 6.38
C PRO A 379 10.67 25.66 7.67
N ASP A 380 11.35 24.51 7.65
CA ASP A 380 11.41 23.61 8.80
C ASP A 380 12.72 23.73 9.59
N ALA A 381 13.53 24.77 9.35
CA ALA A 381 14.71 25.10 10.14
C ALA A 381 14.50 26.35 11.01
N LYS A 382 15.33 26.52 12.04
CA LYS A 382 15.41 27.72 12.88
C LYS A 382 16.84 28.25 12.94
N PRO A 383 17.11 29.50 12.49
CA PRO A 383 16.18 30.37 11.78
C PRO A 383 15.74 29.75 10.45
N ASP A 384 14.53 30.10 9.99
CA ASP A 384 13.97 29.62 8.72
C ASP A 384 14.54 30.39 7.52
N HIS A 385 15.01 31.63 7.74
CA HIS A 385 15.67 32.47 6.75
C HIS A 385 17.12 32.77 7.13
N ILE A 386 18.02 32.54 6.20
CA ILE A 386 19.44 32.84 6.32
C ILE A 386 19.73 33.99 5.36
N ARG A 387 19.72 35.20 5.90
CA ARG A 387 19.85 36.44 5.12
C ARG A 387 21.30 36.90 5.06
N SER A 388 21.78 37.21 3.86
CA SER A 388 23.03 37.95 3.67
C SER A 388 22.80 39.48 3.73
N LYS A 389 23.89 40.26 3.67
CA LYS A 389 23.83 41.72 3.43
C LYS A 389 24.11 42.09 1.97
N SER A 390 24.33 41.11 1.11
CA SER A 390 24.74 41.33 -0.28
C SER A 390 23.51 41.45 -1.17
N VAL A 391 23.37 42.61 -1.81
CA VAL A 391 22.31 42.88 -2.78
C VAL A 391 22.72 42.29 -4.13
N ILE A 392 21.88 41.42 -4.70
CA ILE A 392 22.15 40.73 -5.97
C ILE A 392 21.22 41.17 -7.11
N THR A 393 20.42 42.22 -6.88
CA THR A 393 19.47 42.80 -7.86
C THR A 393 20.00 44.10 -8.50
N ASP A 394 21.32 44.26 -8.58
CA ASP A 394 21.97 45.48 -9.08
C ASP A 394 22.09 45.54 -10.63
N GLY A 395 21.53 44.55 -11.32
CA GLY A 395 21.58 44.43 -12.77
C GLY A 395 22.89 43.86 -13.33
N LYS A 396 23.80 43.34 -12.50
CA LYS A 396 25.02 42.65 -12.93
C LYS A 396 24.92 41.13 -12.74
N TRP A 397 25.81 40.40 -13.41
CA TRP A 397 25.97 38.97 -13.21
C TRP A 397 26.71 38.71 -11.90
N HIS A 398 26.15 37.82 -11.08
CA HIS A 398 26.77 37.31 -9.87
C HIS A 398 26.87 35.79 -9.93
N SER A 399 27.97 35.24 -9.40
CA SER A 399 28.07 33.82 -9.07
C SER A 399 27.55 33.64 -7.65
N LEU A 400 26.59 32.75 -7.44
CA LEU A 400 25.84 32.60 -6.20
C LEU A 400 25.88 31.15 -5.74
N ALA A 401 26.05 30.93 -4.45
CA ALA A 401 25.96 29.58 -3.88
C ALA A 401 25.37 29.55 -2.49
N MET A 402 24.69 28.45 -2.19
CA MET A 402 24.34 28.02 -0.85
C MET A 402 25.03 26.68 -0.55
N GLN A 403 25.80 26.66 0.51
CA GLN A 403 26.26 25.45 1.16
C GLN A 403 25.29 25.12 2.28
N TYR A 404 24.60 24.00 2.15
CA TYR A 404 23.68 23.48 3.15
C TYR A 404 24.30 22.26 3.81
N ASP A 405 24.78 22.46 5.04
CA ASP A 405 25.34 21.44 5.93
C ASP A 405 24.29 21.03 6.98
N GLU A 406 24.55 19.98 7.77
CA GLU A 406 23.55 19.40 8.68
C GLU A 406 22.99 20.41 9.70
N ASP A 407 23.85 21.28 10.24
CA ASP A 407 23.51 22.24 11.28
C ASP A 407 23.78 23.70 10.85
N ARG A 408 24.06 23.95 9.56
CA ARG A 408 24.55 25.25 9.09
C ARG A 408 24.24 25.55 7.63
N ILE A 409 23.96 26.82 7.35
CA ILE A 409 23.86 27.36 5.98
C ILE A 409 24.92 28.44 5.80
N SER A 410 25.72 28.32 4.74
CA SER A 410 26.62 29.38 4.26
C SER A 410 26.20 29.87 2.89
N LEU A 411 26.17 31.19 2.70
CA LEU A 411 25.85 31.83 1.42
C LEU A 411 27.08 32.53 0.84
N PHE A 412 27.26 32.41 -0.47
CA PHE A 412 28.38 32.99 -1.19
C PHE A 412 27.88 33.85 -2.35
N VAL A 413 28.55 34.99 -2.57
CA VAL A 413 28.38 35.87 -3.74
C VAL A 413 29.78 36.17 -4.26
N ASP A 414 30.04 35.85 -5.52
CA ASP A 414 31.30 36.10 -6.23
C ASP A 414 32.53 35.58 -5.45
N GLY A 415 32.46 34.33 -4.99
CA GLY A 415 33.49 33.62 -4.23
C GLY A 415 33.67 34.10 -2.79
N THR A 416 32.88 35.08 -2.34
CA THR A 416 32.94 35.62 -0.97
C THR A 416 31.80 35.07 -0.14
N LYS A 417 32.10 34.51 1.05
CA LYS A 417 31.08 34.11 2.02
C LYS A 417 30.40 35.33 2.63
N VAL A 418 29.11 35.51 2.37
CA VAL A 418 28.31 36.69 2.74
C VAL A 418 27.30 36.43 3.86
N ALA A 419 27.02 35.16 4.15
CA ALA A 419 26.29 34.72 5.34
C ALA A 419 26.82 33.36 5.79
N ASP A 420 26.79 33.11 7.09
CA ASP A 420 27.20 31.85 7.70
C ASP A 420 26.43 31.72 9.02
N GLN A 421 25.41 30.87 9.04
CA GLN A 421 24.47 30.81 10.16
C GLN A 421 24.18 29.36 10.57
N PRO A 422 24.25 29.04 11.87
CA PRO A 422 23.78 27.75 12.36
C PRO A 422 22.25 27.67 12.24
N ILE A 423 21.75 26.49 11.91
CA ILE A 423 20.35 26.17 11.79
C ILE A 423 20.00 24.96 12.67
N LYS A 424 18.77 24.93 13.17
CA LYS A 424 18.21 23.77 13.86
C LYS A 424 16.97 23.29 13.14
N ARG A 425 17.01 22.11 12.53
CA ARG A 425 15.87 21.50 11.84
C ARG A 425 14.80 21.01 12.83
N ASN A 426 13.55 21.14 12.45
CA ASN A 426 12.40 20.54 13.11
C ASN A 426 12.11 19.18 12.45
N LYS A 427 11.28 18.33 13.09
CA LYS A 427 10.93 16.98 12.59
C LYS A 427 9.62 17.00 11.81
N GLY A 428 9.50 17.89 10.84
CA GLY A 428 8.31 18.02 10.00
C GLY A 428 8.15 16.85 9.02
N ARG A 429 6.99 16.78 8.36
CA ARG A 429 6.70 15.77 7.32
C ARG A 429 7.42 16.16 6.03
N VAL A 430 8.21 15.25 5.46
CA VAL A 430 8.77 15.42 4.11
C VAL A 430 7.66 15.18 3.08
N ILE A 431 7.54 16.10 2.12
CA ILE A 431 6.61 16.00 0.99
C ILE A 431 7.46 16.12 -0.28
N THR A 432 7.56 15.03 -1.03
CA THR A 432 8.37 15.00 -2.26
C THR A 432 7.73 15.85 -3.36
N GLY A 433 8.53 16.68 -4.02
CA GLY A 433 8.16 17.34 -5.26
C GLY A 433 9.37 17.66 -6.13
N ASN A 434 9.13 18.52 -7.13
CA ASN A 434 10.07 18.87 -8.19
C ASN A 434 11.12 19.90 -7.75
N LEU A 435 11.99 20.33 -8.67
CA LEU A 435 12.89 21.48 -8.53
C LEU A 435 12.49 22.60 -9.48
N GLY A 436 12.34 23.80 -8.94
CA GLY A 436 12.01 24.99 -9.70
C GLY A 436 13.28 25.79 -9.93
N ILE A 437 13.58 26.10 -11.19
CA ILE A 437 14.66 27.03 -11.56
C ILE A 437 14.03 28.29 -12.11
N GLY A 438 14.34 29.43 -11.52
CA GLY A 438 13.67 30.71 -11.81
C GLY A 438 12.24 30.79 -11.27
N ARG A 439 11.78 29.82 -10.45
CA ARG A 439 10.40 29.74 -9.93
C ARG A 439 10.27 28.88 -8.68
N LEU A 440 9.17 29.09 -7.97
CA LEU A 440 8.68 28.15 -6.95
C LEU A 440 7.96 26.93 -7.54
N ILE A 441 8.02 25.81 -6.81
CA ILE A 441 7.30 24.56 -7.13
C ILE A 441 5.80 24.77 -7.16
N SER A 442 5.25 25.42 -6.12
CA SER A 442 3.82 25.72 -6.00
C SER A 442 3.31 26.75 -7.02
N GLY A 443 4.19 27.33 -7.85
CA GLY A 443 3.87 28.50 -8.67
C GLY A 443 3.76 29.80 -7.86
N GLY A 444 3.47 30.91 -8.55
CA GLY A 444 3.15 32.23 -7.95
C GLY A 444 4.33 33.19 -7.78
N LEU A 445 5.53 32.72 -7.43
CA LEU A 445 6.75 33.55 -7.39
C LEU A 445 7.75 33.07 -8.45
N ARG A 446 8.27 34.03 -9.22
CA ARG A 446 9.18 33.79 -10.35
C ARG A 446 10.31 34.81 -10.34
N MET A 447 11.41 34.45 -10.97
CA MET A 447 12.50 35.35 -11.25
C MET A 447 12.11 36.35 -12.34
N ASN A 448 12.54 37.60 -12.17
CA ASN A 448 12.65 38.57 -13.26
C ASN A 448 14.14 38.90 -13.48
N GLY A 449 14.74 38.35 -14.53
CA GLY A 449 16.18 38.39 -14.76
C GLY A 449 16.64 37.24 -15.65
N ALA A 450 17.91 36.85 -15.53
CA ALA A 450 18.44 35.67 -16.17
C ALA A 450 19.19 34.80 -15.15
N ILE A 451 19.08 33.47 -15.27
CA ILE A 451 19.81 32.49 -14.46
C ILE A 451 20.51 31.51 -15.40
N ASP A 452 21.74 31.13 -15.04
CA ASP A 452 22.57 30.27 -15.84
C ASP A 452 23.41 29.34 -14.96
N GLU A 453 23.92 28.25 -15.55
CA GLU A 453 24.87 27.34 -14.91
C GLU A 453 24.41 26.88 -13.50
N VAL A 454 23.17 26.38 -13.39
CA VAL A 454 22.65 25.88 -12.12
C VAL A 454 23.25 24.51 -11.85
N ARG A 455 23.93 24.33 -10.72
CA ARG A 455 24.60 23.08 -10.35
C ARG A 455 24.32 22.74 -8.90
N ILE A 456 24.01 21.47 -8.63
CA ILE A 456 23.84 20.94 -7.28
C ILE A 456 24.86 19.85 -7.08
N ARG A 457 25.72 19.99 -6.06
CA ARG A 457 26.78 19.04 -5.71
C ARG A 457 26.54 18.42 -4.34
N LYS A 458 26.96 17.17 -4.17
CA LYS A 458 27.05 16.50 -2.88
C LYS A 458 28.23 17.07 -2.08
N GLY A 459 28.03 17.36 -0.80
CA GLY A 459 29.06 17.91 0.08
C GLY A 459 29.21 19.43 0.06
N ILE A 460 30.15 19.91 0.87
CA ILE A 460 30.52 21.34 1.03
C ILE A 460 31.82 21.60 0.28
N HIS A 461 31.85 22.62 -0.57
CA HIS A 461 32.95 22.86 -1.51
C HIS A 461 33.63 24.22 -1.34
N ASP A 462 34.95 24.25 -1.10
CA ASP A 462 35.72 25.48 -0.86
C ASP A 462 35.74 26.46 -2.06
N ASP A 463 35.42 25.98 -3.26
CA ASP A 463 35.35 26.76 -4.50
C ASP A 463 33.94 27.32 -4.82
N ALA A 464 33.01 27.26 -3.87
CA ALA A 464 31.62 27.67 -4.04
C ALA A 464 31.49 29.12 -4.55
N ALA A 465 30.67 29.28 -5.60
CA ALA A 465 30.45 30.57 -6.27
C ALA A 465 31.72 31.26 -6.80
N SER A 466 32.79 30.51 -7.08
CA SER A 466 34.04 31.08 -7.62
C SER A 466 33.81 31.90 -8.89
N VAL A 467 34.49 33.05 -8.99
CA VAL A 467 34.43 33.89 -10.19
C VAL A 467 35.42 33.33 -11.21
N SER A 468 34.88 32.65 -12.22
CA SER A 468 35.63 32.13 -13.37
C SER A 468 35.18 32.80 -14.67
N ASP A 469 36.10 32.95 -15.62
CA ASP A 469 35.81 33.31 -17.02
C ASP A 469 35.53 32.07 -17.90
N GLU A 470 35.48 30.87 -17.29
CA GLU A 470 35.11 29.59 -17.91
C GLU A 470 33.79 29.06 -17.30
N PRO A 471 32.93 28.39 -18.10
CA PRO A 471 31.71 27.71 -17.63
C PRO A 471 31.96 26.64 -16.56
N LEU A 472 30.93 26.31 -15.77
CA LEU A 472 30.98 25.18 -14.84
C LEU A 472 30.92 23.87 -15.63
N SER A 473 31.57 22.84 -15.10
CA SER A 473 31.42 21.47 -15.58
C SER A 473 30.30 20.77 -14.79
N GLY A 474 29.63 19.83 -15.47
CA GLY A 474 28.66 18.88 -14.89
C GLY A 474 29.15 17.43 -14.86
N ASP A 475 30.36 17.15 -15.34
CA ASP A 475 30.92 15.80 -15.52
C ASP A 475 31.63 15.26 -14.25
N GLU A 476 31.60 16.00 -13.14
CA GLU A 476 32.20 15.58 -11.88
C GLU A 476 31.29 14.62 -11.09
N ASN A 477 31.89 13.57 -10.48
CA ASN A 477 31.17 12.48 -9.80
C ASN A 477 30.33 12.91 -8.58
N ASP A 478 30.49 14.14 -8.10
CA ASP A 478 29.75 14.74 -6.99
C ASP A 478 28.59 15.62 -7.45
N VAL A 479 28.37 15.80 -8.76
CA VAL A 479 27.25 16.57 -9.31
C VAL A 479 25.97 15.74 -9.25
N LEU A 480 24.99 16.24 -8.51
CA LEU A 480 23.64 15.66 -8.34
C LEU A 480 22.62 16.21 -9.36
N GLY A 481 22.94 17.33 -10.00
CA GLY A 481 22.15 17.93 -11.08
C GLY A 481 22.82 19.17 -11.68
N PHE A 482 22.71 19.35 -13.00
CA PHE A 482 23.33 20.45 -13.73
C PHE A 482 22.44 20.95 -14.88
N TRP A 483 22.32 22.28 -15.03
CA TRP A 483 21.54 22.95 -16.08
C TRP A 483 22.28 24.17 -16.62
N ASN A 484 22.63 24.15 -17.91
CA ASN A 484 23.43 25.17 -18.60
C ASN A 484 22.69 25.93 -19.72
N PHE A 485 21.42 25.60 -19.98
CA PHE A 485 20.49 26.32 -20.86
C PHE A 485 21.01 26.69 -22.27
N GLU A 486 21.95 25.92 -22.79
CA GLU A 486 22.46 26.06 -24.15
C GLU A 486 21.39 25.70 -25.18
N LYS A 487 21.45 26.33 -26.37
CA LYS A 487 20.41 26.22 -27.41
C LYS A 487 20.11 24.79 -27.91
N ASP A 488 20.93 23.81 -27.57
CA ASP A 488 20.77 22.39 -27.90
C ASP A 488 20.68 21.47 -26.66
N THR A 489 20.70 21.99 -25.43
CA THR A 489 20.33 21.26 -24.21
C THR A 489 18.89 21.63 -23.83
N ALA A 490 17.96 21.29 -24.73
CA ALA A 490 16.56 21.20 -24.36
C ALA A 490 16.47 20.25 -23.15
N ALA A 491 15.74 20.67 -22.11
CA ALA A 491 15.35 19.83 -20.99
C ALA A 491 15.15 18.39 -21.45
N ASP A 492 15.85 17.44 -20.85
CA ASP A 492 15.55 16.02 -21.04
C ASP A 492 14.05 15.87 -20.85
N SER A 493 13.37 15.59 -21.95
CA SER A 493 11.93 15.49 -22.01
C SER A 493 11.57 14.21 -21.30
N PHE A 494 11.31 14.28 -20.00
CA PHE A 494 10.70 13.17 -19.29
C PHE A 494 9.34 12.91 -19.95
N ALA A 495 9.24 11.81 -20.70
CA ALA A 495 8.00 11.37 -21.28
C ALA A 495 7.02 11.09 -20.13
N THR A 496 5.91 11.81 -20.08
CA THR A 496 4.84 11.53 -19.11
C THR A 496 4.13 10.24 -19.49
N ILE A 497 3.66 9.48 -18.50
CA ILE A 497 2.86 8.27 -18.76
C ILE A 497 1.62 8.68 -19.58
N PRO A 498 1.43 8.12 -20.80
CA PRO A 498 0.23 8.36 -21.57
C PRO A 498 -1.01 7.85 -20.84
N GLU A 499 -2.16 8.50 -21.07
CA GLU A 499 -3.42 7.99 -20.55
C GLU A 499 -3.85 6.76 -21.36
N PHE A 500 -3.78 5.59 -20.73
CA PHE A 500 -4.21 4.34 -21.33
C PHE A 500 -5.64 3.99 -20.92
N PRO A 501 -6.48 3.46 -21.84
CA PRO A 501 -7.78 2.92 -21.48
C PRO A 501 -7.65 1.83 -20.41
N ARG A 502 -8.62 1.78 -19.49
CA ARG A 502 -8.64 0.77 -18.40
C ARG A 502 -8.82 -0.66 -18.91
N GLU A 503 -9.65 -0.82 -19.95
CA GLU A 503 -10.02 -2.12 -20.51
C GLU A 503 -8.79 -2.96 -20.89
N PRO A 504 -8.74 -4.26 -20.57
CA PRO A 504 -7.69 -5.15 -21.05
C PRO A 504 -7.65 -5.19 -22.57
N LEU A 505 -6.48 -5.44 -23.17
CA LEU A 505 -6.36 -5.57 -24.62
C LEU A 505 -7.13 -6.79 -25.17
N GLU A 506 -7.28 -7.84 -24.35
CA GLU A 506 -8.03 -9.06 -24.66
C GLU A 506 -9.03 -9.34 -23.52
N PRO A 507 -10.18 -8.63 -23.48
CA PRO A 507 -11.15 -8.74 -22.39
C PRO A 507 -11.69 -10.17 -22.17
N GLU A 508 -11.78 -10.97 -23.23
CA GLU A 508 -12.18 -12.38 -23.19
C GLU A 508 -11.26 -13.25 -22.33
N TYR A 509 -9.99 -12.88 -22.20
CA TYR A 509 -9.00 -13.57 -21.35
C TYR A 509 -8.93 -13.00 -19.94
N SER A 510 -9.72 -11.97 -19.64
CA SER A 510 -9.80 -11.32 -18.34
C SER A 510 -11.25 -11.08 -17.93
N PRO A 511 -12.10 -12.12 -17.83
CA PRO A 511 -13.55 -11.98 -17.68
C PRO A 511 -14.00 -11.23 -16.42
N TYR A 512 -13.12 -11.04 -15.44
CA TYR A 512 -13.38 -10.36 -14.17
C TYR A 512 -12.84 -8.92 -14.11
N TRP A 513 -12.45 -8.33 -15.24
CA TRP A 513 -11.82 -7.00 -15.27
C TRP A 513 -12.74 -5.86 -14.80
N GLU A 514 -14.06 -6.07 -14.86
CA GLU A 514 -15.08 -5.14 -14.35
C GLU A 514 -15.47 -5.39 -12.89
N ALA A 515 -14.94 -6.43 -12.24
CA ALA A 515 -15.23 -6.67 -10.84
C ALA A 515 -14.76 -5.50 -9.96
N GLU A 516 -15.45 -5.26 -8.85
CA GLU A 516 -15.19 -4.13 -7.95
C GLU A 516 -13.74 -4.08 -7.44
N ILE A 517 -13.14 -5.23 -7.15
CA ILE A 517 -11.72 -5.34 -6.74
C ILE A 517 -10.76 -4.84 -7.84
N ASN A 518 -11.17 -4.89 -9.10
CA ASN A 518 -10.40 -4.52 -10.30
C ASN A 518 -10.74 -3.10 -10.82
N ARG A 519 -11.59 -2.33 -10.12
CA ARG A 519 -12.09 -1.02 -10.60
C ARG A 519 -11.01 -0.01 -10.97
N ASP A 520 -9.85 -0.07 -10.29
CA ASP A 520 -8.71 0.83 -10.51
C ASP A 520 -7.52 0.17 -11.23
N ARG A 521 -7.61 -1.14 -11.50
CA ARG A 521 -6.49 -1.94 -12.01
C ARG A 521 -6.04 -1.47 -13.39
N VAL A 522 -4.72 -1.30 -13.53
CA VAL A 522 -4.08 -1.01 -14.81
C VAL A 522 -3.76 -2.31 -15.51
N TYR A 523 -4.49 -2.63 -16.58
CA TYR A 523 -4.26 -3.80 -17.41
C TYR A 523 -3.30 -3.51 -18.57
N ASP A 524 -2.43 -4.48 -18.88
CA ASP A 524 -1.58 -4.52 -20.08
C ASP A 524 -0.68 -3.28 -20.24
N PHE A 525 -0.16 -2.72 -19.13
CA PHE A 525 0.62 -1.47 -19.18
C PHE A 525 1.78 -1.53 -20.18
N TYR A 526 2.61 -2.57 -20.12
CA TYR A 526 3.80 -2.67 -20.97
C TYR A 526 3.44 -2.90 -22.44
N ALA A 527 2.42 -3.71 -22.73
CA ALA A 527 1.89 -3.85 -24.09
C ALA A 527 1.27 -2.55 -24.63
N LYS A 528 0.47 -1.83 -23.83
CA LYS A 528 -0.12 -0.54 -24.24
C LYS A 528 0.95 0.54 -24.44
N GLN A 529 1.99 0.54 -23.60
CA GLN A 529 3.18 1.37 -23.78
C GLN A 529 3.88 1.03 -25.11
N ALA A 530 4.12 -0.24 -25.39
CA ALA A 530 4.73 -0.69 -26.64
C ALA A 530 3.90 -0.29 -27.88
N ILE A 531 2.58 -0.48 -27.85
CA ILE A 531 1.68 -0.09 -28.95
C ILE A 531 1.72 1.43 -29.18
N HIS A 532 1.65 2.22 -28.10
CA HIS A 532 1.65 3.68 -28.20
C HIS A 532 2.95 4.22 -28.77
N TYR A 533 4.09 3.86 -28.17
CA TYR A 533 5.39 4.39 -28.58
C TYR A 533 5.90 3.77 -29.88
N GLY A 534 5.56 2.50 -30.16
CA GLY A 534 5.93 1.82 -31.41
C GLY A 534 5.30 2.44 -32.67
N GLN A 535 4.26 3.26 -32.52
CA GLN A 535 3.62 3.99 -33.63
C GLN A 535 4.20 5.39 -33.87
N MET A 536 5.11 5.86 -33.01
CA MET A 536 5.66 7.22 -33.11
C MET A 536 6.82 7.27 -34.12
N GLU A 537 6.87 8.36 -34.92
CA GLU A 537 8.02 8.61 -35.82
C GLU A 537 9.32 8.88 -35.05
N LYS A 538 9.20 9.50 -33.87
CA LYS A 538 10.30 9.76 -32.95
C LYS A 538 9.93 9.29 -31.56
N ILE A 539 10.59 8.24 -31.10
CA ILE A 539 10.40 7.66 -29.77
C ILE A 539 11.31 8.40 -28.77
N PRO A 540 10.85 8.72 -27.55
CA PRO A 540 11.71 9.27 -26.50
C PRO A 540 12.85 8.30 -26.13
N ASP A 541 13.98 8.85 -25.68
CA ASP A 541 15.15 8.03 -25.29
C ASP A 541 14.86 7.16 -24.06
N VAL A 542 14.10 7.69 -23.10
CA VAL A 542 13.63 6.95 -21.93
C VAL A 542 12.11 7.04 -21.83
N LEU A 543 11.45 5.87 -21.83
CA LEU A 543 10.01 5.74 -21.61
C LEU A 543 9.69 5.78 -20.12
N PRO A 544 8.50 6.22 -19.72
CA PRO A 544 8.15 6.28 -18.31
C PRO A 544 8.03 4.89 -17.68
N ALA A 545 8.51 4.75 -16.44
CA ALA A 545 8.32 3.55 -15.63
C ALA A 545 6.84 3.32 -15.29
N TYR A 546 6.49 2.09 -14.90
CA TYR A 546 5.19 1.76 -14.37
C TYR A 546 4.85 2.59 -13.13
N ALA A 547 3.67 3.21 -13.12
CA ALA A 547 3.24 4.13 -12.06
C ALA A 547 3.02 3.44 -10.69
N GLY A 548 3.00 2.11 -10.67
CA GLY A 548 2.58 1.29 -9.52
C GLY A 548 1.14 0.80 -9.65
N LEU A 549 0.75 -0.08 -8.73
CA LEU A 549 -0.58 -0.68 -8.69
C LEU A 549 -1.67 0.39 -8.69
N ASP A 550 -2.74 0.15 -9.45
CA ASP A 550 -3.88 1.04 -9.56
C ASP A 550 -3.50 2.49 -9.94
N GLY A 551 -2.47 2.62 -10.78
CA GLY A 551 -1.94 3.89 -11.24
C GLY A 551 -1.15 4.66 -10.18
N GLY A 552 -0.72 4.00 -9.10
CA GLY A 552 0.02 4.59 -7.99
C GLY A 552 -0.84 5.43 -7.02
N LYS A 553 -2.17 5.44 -7.19
CA LYS A 553 -3.11 6.30 -6.44
C LYS A 553 -3.23 5.94 -4.96
N TYR A 554 -3.06 4.67 -4.63
CA TYR A 554 -3.37 4.11 -3.30
C TYR A 554 -2.12 3.59 -2.57
N GLY A 555 -0.94 3.98 -3.04
CA GLY A 555 0.33 3.51 -2.51
C GLY A 555 0.66 2.09 -2.98
N HIS A 556 1.43 1.38 -2.16
CA HIS A 556 2.10 0.15 -2.58
C HIS A 556 1.16 -1.02 -2.88
N TRP A 557 0.09 -1.16 -2.09
CA TRP A 557 -0.82 -2.31 -2.14
C TRP A 557 -2.03 -2.10 -3.06
N GLY A 558 -2.03 -1.02 -3.84
CA GLY A 558 -3.19 -0.65 -4.65
C GLY A 558 -4.40 -0.31 -3.77
N ASN A 559 -5.59 -0.50 -4.31
CA ASN A 559 -6.88 -0.14 -3.71
C ASN A 559 -7.35 -1.09 -2.59
N GLN A 560 -6.43 -1.88 -2.04
CA GLN A 560 -6.63 -2.85 -0.97
C GLN A 560 -5.81 -2.49 0.28
N ASN A 561 -6.37 -2.70 1.46
CA ASN A 561 -5.75 -2.35 2.74
C ASN A 561 -6.20 -3.23 3.93
N ASP A 562 -5.47 -3.12 5.04
CA ASP A 562 -5.70 -3.87 6.28
C ASP A 562 -6.97 -3.45 7.07
N GLN A 563 -7.57 -2.30 6.78
CA GLN A 563 -8.77 -1.79 7.49
C GLN A 563 -10.07 -2.24 6.84
N ASP A 564 -10.12 -2.26 5.51
CA ASP A 564 -11.34 -2.48 4.76
C ASP A 564 -11.34 -3.84 4.04
N THR A 565 -10.34 -4.11 3.18
CA THR A 565 -10.39 -5.25 2.25
C THR A 565 -9.85 -6.55 2.83
N TRP A 566 -8.93 -6.50 3.80
CA TRP A 566 -8.33 -7.70 4.38
C TRP A 566 -8.81 -8.02 5.80
N LYS A 567 -9.52 -7.09 6.44
CA LYS A 567 -10.14 -7.33 7.74
C LYS A 567 -11.38 -8.19 7.57
N ASP A 568 -11.37 -9.37 8.17
CA ASP A 568 -12.46 -10.34 8.05
C ASP A 568 -12.55 -11.18 9.32
N GLY A 569 -13.68 -11.05 10.03
CA GLY A 569 -13.93 -11.73 11.30
C GLY A 569 -14.62 -13.08 11.19
N ARG A 570 -14.95 -13.58 9.99
CA ARG A 570 -15.74 -14.81 9.79
C ARG A 570 -15.10 -16.05 10.40
N VAL A 571 -13.78 -16.07 10.56
CA VAL A 571 -13.05 -17.18 11.22
C VAL A 571 -13.53 -17.43 12.66
N ARG A 572 -14.09 -16.41 13.34
CA ARG A 572 -14.69 -16.55 14.68
C ARG A 572 -15.97 -17.38 14.67
N ASP A 573 -16.69 -17.37 13.56
CA ASP A 573 -17.95 -18.09 13.42
C ASP A 573 -17.75 -19.55 12.95
N MET A 574 -16.56 -19.90 12.47
CA MET A 574 -16.23 -21.26 12.04
C MET A 574 -16.42 -22.25 13.19
N ASN A 575 -17.01 -23.40 12.88
CA ASN A 575 -16.97 -24.56 13.77
C ASN A 575 -15.63 -25.28 13.59
N HIS A 576 -14.68 -24.90 14.45
CA HIS A 576 -13.34 -25.49 14.55
C HIS A 576 -13.33 -26.92 15.12
N GLY A 577 -14.47 -27.43 15.59
CA GLY A 577 -14.56 -28.73 16.25
C GLY A 577 -13.98 -28.70 17.66
N SER A 578 -13.41 -29.83 18.09
CA SER A 578 -12.88 -30.01 19.45
C SER A 578 -11.40 -29.68 19.61
N MET A 579 -10.71 -29.25 18.54
CA MET A 579 -9.30 -28.87 18.61
C MET A 579 -8.89 -27.82 17.59
N VAL A 580 -7.84 -27.06 17.93
CA VAL A 580 -7.13 -26.17 17.01
C VAL A 580 -5.64 -26.23 17.29
N SER A 581 -4.86 -26.47 16.25
CA SER A 581 -3.39 -26.46 16.29
C SER A 581 -2.87 -25.09 15.84
N GLY A 582 -1.90 -24.54 16.57
CA GLY A 582 -1.26 -23.30 16.16
C GLY A 582 -0.25 -22.74 17.15
N VAL A 583 0.31 -21.57 16.83
CA VAL A 583 1.16 -20.83 17.76
C VAL A 583 0.31 -20.33 18.94
N PHE A 584 0.24 -21.10 20.01
CA PHE A 584 -0.57 -20.80 21.18
C PHE A 584 -0.03 -19.58 21.95
N ARG A 585 -0.95 -18.72 22.44
CA ARG A 585 -0.63 -17.58 23.30
C ARG A 585 -1.57 -17.51 24.51
N GLY A 586 -1.04 -17.59 25.72
CA GLY A 586 -1.89 -17.52 26.92
C GLY A 586 -1.09 -17.44 28.20
N LYS A 587 -1.52 -16.59 29.13
CA LYS A 587 -0.91 -16.45 30.49
C LYS A 587 0.61 -16.30 30.48
N GLY A 588 1.13 -15.54 29.51
CA GLY A 588 2.58 -15.30 29.34
C GLY A 588 3.34 -16.42 28.62
N MET A 589 2.68 -17.49 28.20
CA MET A 589 3.26 -18.57 27.40
C MET A 589 3.10 -18.29 25.90
N THR A 590 4.09 -18.71 25.13
CA THR A 590 4.04 -18.78 23.66
C THR A 590 4.61 -20.12 23.23
N LEU A 591 3.76 -20.98 22.67
CA LEU A 591 4.13 -22.32 22.26
C LEU A 591 4.00 -22.39 20.73
N PRO A 592 5.11 -22.49 19.96
CA PRO A 592 5.04 -22.55 18.51
C PRO A 592 4.30 -23.78 18.00
N ARG A 593 4.39 -24.89 18.75
CA ARG A 593 3.80 -26.19 18.43
C ARG A 593 2.86 -26.62 19.55
N ALA A 594 1.58 -26.35 19.37
CA ALA A 594 0.59 -26.62 20.39
C ALA A 594 -0.77 -26.94 19.79
N VAL A 595 -1.51 -27.78 20.51
CA VAL A 595 -2.88 -28.16 20.18
C VAL A 595 -3.79 -27.79 21.34
N SER A 596 -4.65 -26.80 21.14
CA SER A 596 -5.73 -26.46 22.06
C SER A 596 -6.87 -27.46 21.85
N VAL A 597 -7.35 -28.09 22.92
CA VAL A 597 -8.42 -29.09 22.88
C VAL A 597 -9.54 -28.78 23.86
N LYS A 598 -10.77 -29.13 23.48
CA LYS A 598 -11.96 -29.07 24.33
C LYS A 598 -12.08 -30.36 25.16
N LEU A 599 -12.19 -30.24 26.48
CA LEU A 599 -12.27 -31.38 27.42
C LEU A 599 -13.67 -31.59 28.01
N SER A 600 -14.44 -30.51 28.18
CA SER A 600 -15.86 -30.50 28.57
C SER A 600 -16.61 -29.39 27.82
N GLU A 601 -17.87 -29.15 28.15
CA GLU A 601 -18.65 -28.05 27.56
C GLU A 601 -17.97 -26.68 27.75
N ASP A 602 -17.31 -26.48 28.90
CA ASP A 602 -16.77 -25.21 29.36
C ASP A 602 -15.26 -25.21 29.66
N VAL A 603 -14.58 -26.36 29.70
CA VAL A 603 -13.15 -26.47 30.03
C VAL A 603 -12.34 -26.92 28.82
N ASN A 604 -11.26 -26.18 28.56
CA ASN A 604 -10.30 -26.45 27.50
C ASN A 604 -8.89 -26.60 28.10
N ALA A 605 -7.99 -27.22 27.36
CA ALA A 605 -6.59 -27.32 27.72
C ALA A 605 -5.69 -27.23 26.48
N VAL A 606 -4.43 -26.88 26.66
CA VAL A 606 -3.43 -26.87 25.59
C VAL A 606 -2.38 -27.96 25.82
N PHE A 607 -2.16 -28.77 24.81
CA PHE A 607 -1.08 -29.74 24.74
C PHE A 607 0.13 -29.12 24.03
N ASP A 608 1.28 -29.16 24.69
CA ASP A 608 2.57 -28.74 24.13
C ASP A 608 3.26 -29.96 23.49
N GLU A 609 3.44 -29.92 22.16
CA GLU A 609 4.02 -31.04 21.41
C GLU A 609 5.49 -31.29 21.76
N ASP A 610 6.21 -30.27 22.21
CA ASP A 610 7.65 -30.39 22.50
C ASP A 610 7.89 -30.94 23.92
N SER A 611 7.02 -30.62 24.89
CA SER A 611 7.09 -31.22 26.23
C SER A 611 6.26 -32.48 26.41
N LEU A 612 5.35 -32.75 25.46
CA LEU A 612 4.39 -33.87 25.48
C LEU A 612 3.45 -33.84 26.70
N GLN A 613 3.05 -32.65 27.14
CA GLN A 613 2.24 -32.43 28.34
C GLN A 613 1.11 -31.42 28.11
N PHE A 614 0.06 -31.52 28.94
CA PHE A 614 -0.93 -30.44 29.05
C PHE A 614 -0.40 -29.38 30.02
N VAL A 615 -0.17 -28.17 29.53
CA VAL A 615 0.57 -27.15 30.29
C VAL A 615 -0.29 -26.02 30.82
N LEU A 616 -1.48 -25.82 30.25
CA LEU A 616 -2.45 -24.83 30.71
C LEU A 616 -3.89 -25.32 30.44
N ALA A 617 -4.82 -24.97 31.32
CA ALA A 617 -6.26 -25.16 31.12
C ALA A 617 -7.05 -23.92 31.53
N TRP A 618 -8.17 -23.68 30.87
CA TRP A 618 -9.02 -22.52 31.10
C TRP A 618 -10.51 -22.83 30.89
N LYS A 619 -11.37 -21.98 31.45
CA LYS A 619 -12.80 -21.95 31.11
C LYS A 619 -13.12 -20.88 30.07
N GLY A 620 -14.06 -21.18 29.19
CA GLY A 620 -14.54 -20.26 28.15
C GLY A 620 -14.48 -20.87 26.76
N ASP A 621 -14.30 -20.03 25.74
CA ASP A 621 -14.16 -20.48 24.36
C ASP A 621 -12.83 -21.21 24.16
N LEU A 622 -12.79 -22.10 23.16
CA LEU A 622 -11.59 -22.86 22.83
C LEU A 622 -10.43 -21.92 22.51
N VAL A 623 -10.64 -20.95 21.63
CA VAL A 623 -9.61 -19.98 21.22
C VAL A 623 -10.26 -18.66 20.85
N GLU A 624 -9.49 -17.57 20.90
CA GLU A 624 -9.88 -16.27 20.32
C GLU A 624 -9.31 -16.14 18.89
N TRP A 625 -10.02 -15.46 17.99
CA TRP A 625 -9.51 -15.18 16.65
C TRP A 625 -9.48 -13.68 16.33
N SER A 626 -8.39 -13.27 15.68
CA SER A 626 -8.24 -11.92 15.14
C SER A 626 -8.95 -11.81 13.79
N ASP A 627 -9.52 -10.65 13.49
CA ASP A 627 -10.08 -10.30 12.18
C ASP A 627 -9.03 -9.78 11.19
N VAL A 628 -7.90 -9.27 11.69
CA VAL A 628 -6.76 -8.84 10.88
C VAL A 628 -6.31 -9.93 9.91
N ARG A 629 -6.36 -9.61 8.60
CA ARG A 629 -6.01 -10.52 7.49
C ARG A 629 -6.65 -11.89 7.63
N ARG A 630 -7.97 -11.91 7.82
CA ARG A 630 -8.79 -13.15 7.88
C ARG A 630 -8.34 -14.15 8.95
N GLY A 631 -7.63 -13.68 9.98
CA GLY A 631 -7.09 -14.51 11.06
C GLY A 631 -5.71 -15.13 10.80
N PHE A 632 -5.05 -14.84 9.67
CA PHE A 632 -3.78 -15.47 9.31
C PHE A 632 -2.55 -14.95 10.08
N MET A 633 -2.65 -13.78 10.70
CA MET A 633 -1.47 -13.03 11.16
C MET A 633 -1.12 -13.20 12.63
N LYS A 634 -2.03 -13.66 13.48
CA LYS A 634 -1.74 -13.75 14.92
C LYS A 634 -1.68 -15.22 15.34
N GLY A 635 -0.80 -15.51 16.30
CA GLY A 635 -0.91 -16.75 17.07
C GLY A 635 -2.28 -16.82 17.76
N ILE A 636 -2.62 -18.00 18.24
CA ILE A 636 -3.95 -18.38 18.70
C ILE A 636 -4.05 -18.12 20.22
N PRO A 637 -4.76 -17.07 20.66
CA PRO A 637 -4.91 -16.76 22.08
C PRO A 637 -5.93 -17.69 22.75
N ILE A 638 -5.83 -17.83 24.08
CA ILE A 638 -6.89 -18.49 24.87
C ILE A 638 -8.22 -17.73 24.75
N GLY A 639 -9.32 -18.47 24.60
CA GLY A 639 -10.68 -17.90 24.52
C GLY A 639 -11.34 -17.62 25.87
N GLY A 640 -10.57 -17.55 26.96
CA GLY A 640 -11.12 -17.35 28.30
C GLY A 640 -10.09 -16.92 29.35
N GLU A 641 -10.57 -16.39 30.47
CA GLU A 641 -9.71 -15.75 31.49
C GLU A 641 -9.49 -16.59 32.75
N GLU A 642 -10.42 -17.50 33.08
CA GLU A 642 -10.38 -18.31 34.31
C GLU A 642 -9.50 -19.54 34.11
N GLU A 643 -8.37 -19.62 34.82
CA GLU A 643 -7.47 -20.76 34.79
C GLU A 643 -8.02 -21.94 35.61
N VAL A 644 -7.85 -23.15 35.07
CA VAL A 644 -8.16 -24.41 35.73
C VAL A 644 -6.85 -25.10 36.07
N ALA A 645 -6.70 -25.57 37.30
CA ALA A 645 -5.49 -26.26 37.71
C ALA A 645 -5.29 -27.55 36.89
N VAL A 646 -4.07 -27.74 36.37
CA VAL A 646 -3.67 -28.94 35.63
C VAL A 646 -2.82 -29.85 36.52
N GLU A 647 -3.26 -31.08 36.71
CA GLU A 647 -2.50 -32.15 37.35
C GLU A 647 -1.77 -32.95 36.27
N MET A 648 -0.52 -32.53 36.02
CA MET A 648 0.34 -33.12 34.99
C MET A 648 0.91 -34.48 35.42
N LEU A 649 1.08 -35.37 34.45
CA LEU A 649 1.91 -36.56 34.62
C LEU A 649 3.40 -36.19 34.63
N PRO A 650 4.29 -37.10 35.10
CA PRO A 650 5.73 -36.92 34.92
C PRO A 650 6.07 -36.64 33.47
N LYS A 651 6.96 -35.67 33.24
CA LYS A 651 7.44 -35.35 31.90
C LYS A 651 8.09 -36.58 31.25
N PRO A 652 7.77 -36.90 29.99
CA PRO A 652 8.44 -37.98 29.27
C PRO A 652 9.95 -37.78 29.14
N ALA A 653 10.67 -38.86 28.85
CA ALA A 653 12.10 -38.89 28.59
C ALA A 653 12.46 -37.92 27.46
N LYS A 654 13.67 -37.36 27.53
CA LYS A 654 14.12 -36.28 26.64
C LYS A 654 14.15 -36.69 25.16
N ASP A 655 14.35 -37.98 24.89
CA ASP A 655 14.40 -38.61 23.57
C ASP A 655 13.04 -39.15 23.11
N SER A 656 11.96 -38.80 23.81
CA SER A 656 10.61 -39.14 23.36
C SER A 656 10.27 -38.38 22.08
N ASN A 657 9.59 -39.05 21.15
CA ASN A 657 9.18 -38.46 19.88
C ASN A 657 7.66 -38.35 19.80
N TYR A 658 7.16 -37.20 19.38
CA TYR A 658 5.73 -37.03 19.08
C TYR A 658 5.37 -37.81 17.82
N LEU A 659 4.33 -38.63 17.87
CA LEU A 659 3.89 -39.45 16.74
C LEU A 659 2.60 -38.94 16.10
N GLY A 660 1.94 -37.95 16.71
CA GLY A 660 0.69 -37.38 16.23
C GLY A 660 -0.47 -37.55 17.20
N LEU A 661 -1.69 -37.32 16.69
CA LEU A 661 -2.92 -37.35 17.47
C LEU A 661 -4.00 -38.23 16.83
N HIS A 662 -4.86 -38.79 17.69
CA HIS A 662 -6.02 -39.58 17.32
C HIS A 662 -7.29 -38.88 17.71
N ARG A 663 -8.33 -39.01 16.88
CA ARG A 663 -9.66 -38.47 17.10
C ARG A 663 -10.64 -39.61 17.30
N ILE A 664 -11.42 -39.55 18.38
CA ILE A 664 -12.44 -40.54 18.75
C ILE A 664 -13.70 -39.80 19.11
N GLY A 665 -14.55 -39.53 18.12
CA GLY A 665 -15.55 -38.48 18.24
C GLY A 665 -14.88 -37.15 18.61
N GLU A 666 -15.44 -36.39 19.54
CA GLU A 666 -14.83 -35.12 19.97
C GLU A 666 -13.54 -35.28 20.81
N LYS A 667 -13.19 -36.49 21.25
CA LYS A 667 -12.03 -36.71 22.12
C LYS A 667 -10.73 -36.76 21.32
N VAL A 668 -9.71 -36.03 21.80
CA VAL A 668 -8.35 -36.03 21.26
C VAL A 668 -7.40 -36.82 22.16
N ILE A 669 -6.62 -37.72 21.57
CA ILE A 669 -5.62 -38.55 22.25
C ILE A 669 -4.29 -38.39 21.53
N PHE A 670 -3.26 -37.94 22.24
CA PHE A 670 -1.92 -37.74 21.71
C PHE A 670 -1.10 -39.02 21.84
N SER A 671 -0.26 -39.30 20.84
CA SER A 671 0.64 -40.46 20.81
C SER A 671 2.10 -40.01 20.73
N TYR A 672 2.97 -40.70 21.44
CA TYR A 672 4.42 -40.47 21.43
C TYR A 672 5.17 -41.77 21.68
N SER A 673 6.39 -41.91 21.15
CA SER A 673 7.29 -43.01 21.51
C SER A 673 8.22 -42.59 22.63
N GLU A 674 8.40 -43.44 23.63
CA GLU A 674 9.37 -43.27 24.71
C GLU A 674 10.12 -44.61 24.90
N GLU A 675 11.45 -44.60 24.78
CA GLU A 675 12.29 -45.81 24.84
C GLU A 675 11.86 -46.93 23.85
N GLY A 676 11.27 -46.55 22.71
CA GLY A 676 10.77 -47.47 21.68
C GLY A 676 9.35 -48.02 21.94
N GLU A 677 8.72 -47.70 23.06
CA GLU A 677 7.31 -48.02 23.33
C GLU A 677 6.40 -46.85 22.99
N VAL A 678 5.28 -47.12 22.31
CA VAL A 678 4.26 -46.10 22.01
C VAL A 678 3.34 -45.93 23.21
N LYS A 679 3.18 -44.67 23.64
CA LYS A 679 2.30 -44.26 24.74
C LYS A 679 1.21 -43.34 24.22
N TYR A 680 0.02 -43.47 24.81
CA TYR A 680 -1.16 -42.69 24.46
C TYR A 680 -1.63 -41.88 25.66
N LYS A 681 -2.02 -40.63 25.42
CA LYS A 681 -2.26 -39.65 26.46
C LYS A 681 -3.41 -38.72 26.13
N THR A 682 -4.19 -38.35 27.15
CA THR A 682 -5.29 -37.39 27.06
C THR A 682 -5.47 -36.70 28.41
N ALA A 683 -6.45 -35.81 28.53
CA ALA A 683 -6.82 -35.20 29.79
C ALA A 683 -8.33 -35.24 30.01
N GLU A 684 -8.77 -35.16 31.27
CA GLU A 684 -10.18 -35.09 31.62
C GLU A 684 -10.42 -34.10 32.77
N VAL A 685 -11.64 -33.59 32.88
CA VAL A 685 -12.06 -32.75 34.01
C VAL A 685 -12.52 -33.63 35.16
N SER A 686 -11.90 -33.51 36.33
CA SER A 686 -12.29 -34.22 37.55
C SER A 686 -12.05 -33.36 38.78
N ASN A 687 -13.06 -33.27 39.66
CA ASN A 687 -13.04 -32.43 40.87
C ASN A 687 -12.60 -30.96 40.63
N GLY A 688 -13.02 -30.37 39.50
CA GLY A 688 -12.70 -28.99 39.14
C GLY A 688 -11.25 -28.77 38.70
N LYS A 689 -10.52 -29.84 38.36
CA LYS A 689 -9.16 -29.80 37.81
C LYS A 689 -9.12 -30.55 36.48
N VAL A 690 -8.14 -30.22 35.64
CA VAL A 690 -7.77 -31.03 34.49
C VAL A 690 -6.72 -32.05 34.92
N ILE A 691 -7.00 -33.35 34.75
CA ILE A 691 -6.10 -34.44 35.12
C ILE A 691 -5.59 -35.11 33.83
N GLU A 692 -4.28 -35.08 33.64
CA GLU A 692 -3.60 -35.77 32.55
C GLU A 692 -3.54 -37.29 32.82
N LYS A 693 -3.78 -38.11 31.79
CA LYS A 693 -3.84 -39.58 31.93
C LYS A 693 -3.21 -40.30 30.75
N LEU A 694 -2.52 -41.41 31.06
CA LEU A 694 -2.20 -42.43 30.06
C LEU A 694 -3.44 -43.28 29.80
N VAL A 695 -3.65 -43.63 28.53
CA VAL A 695 -4.75 -44.48 28.07
C VAL A 695 -4.18 -45.62 27.22
N GLU A 696 -5.00 -46.64 26.98
CA GLU A 696 -4.64 -47.65 25.99
C GLU A 696 -4.72 -47.09 24.56
N ALA A 697 -4.14 -47.84 23.61
CA ALA A 697 -4.20 -47.49 22.20
C ALA A 697 -5.65 -47.24 21.77
N PRO A 698 -5.96 -46.09 21.17
CA PRO A 698 -7.31 -45.76 20.77
C PRO A 698 -7.76 -46.63 19.59
N SER A 699 -9.02 -47.08 19.63
CA SER A 699 -9.72 -47.64 18.49
C SER A 699 -10.07 -46.55 17.46
N THR A 700 -11.06 -46.77 16.60
CA THR A 700 -11.69 -45.70 15.80
C THR A 700 -13.00 -45.26 16.46
N GLY A 701 -13.49 -44.07 16.09
CA GLY A 701 -14.76 -43.50 16.58
C GLY A 701 -15.85 -43.50 15.51
N ASP A 702 -17.01 -42.90 15.83
CA ASP A 702 -18.00 -42.52 14.83
C ASP A 702 -17.60 -41.20 14.15
N ALA A 703 -17.93 -41.02 12.88
CA ALA A 703 -17.70 -39.79 12.13
C ALA A 703 -18.27 -38.54 12.83
N ILE A 704 -17.47 -37.48 12.91
CA ILE A 704 -17.84 -36.17 13.48
C ILE A 704 -18.50 -35.30 12.41
N TRP A 705 -18.18 -35.53 11.14
CA TRP A 705 -18.70 -34.79 10.00
C TRP A 705 -19.36 -35.71 8.97
N PRO A 706 -20.50 -36.34 9.28
CA PRO A 706 -21.15 -37.30 8.39
C PRO A 706 -21.76 -36.67 7.12
N GLU A 707 -21.96 -35.36 7.08
CA GLU A 707 -22.63 -34.67 5.97
C GLU A 707 -21.81 -34.67 4.68
N ARG A 708 -22.51 -34.90 3.56
CA ARG A 708 -22.00 -34.72 2.19
C ARG A 708 -22.70 -33.55 1.53
N ILE A 709 -21.95 -32.72 0.81
CA ILE A 709 -22.45 -31.52 0.15
C ILE A 709 -22.28 -31.67 -1.36
N GLU A 710 -23.37 -31.56 -2.10
CA GLU A 710 -23.36 -31.62 -3.57
C GLU A 710 -23.18 -30.23 -4.16
N THR A 711 -22.25 -30.11 -5.10
CA THR A 711 -22.09 -28.97 -6.01
C THR A 711 -21.92 -29.49 -7.45
N LYS A 712 -21.63 -28.60 -8.39
CA LYS A 712 -21.44 -28.96 -9.81
C LYS A 712 -20.26 -28.21 -10.41
N GLY A 713 -19.63 -28.77 -11.42
CA GLY A 713 -18.62 -28.05 -12.19
C GLY A 713 -19.23 -27.05 -13.16
N GLU A 714 -18.43 -26.07 -13.56
CA GLU A 714 -18.72 -25.12 -14.63
C GLU A 714 -17.61 -25.22 -15.68
N MET A 715 -17.97 -25.65 -16.89
CA MET A 715 -17.00 -25.83 -17.98
C MET A 715 -16.63 -24.49 -18.62
N GLY A 716 -15.34 -24.27 -18.88
CA GLY A 716 -14.86 -23.10 -19.59
C GLY A 716 -14.86 -23.28 -21.12
N GLU A 717 -14.92 -22.17 -21.84
CA GLU A 717 -14.97 -22.12 -23.32
C GLU A 717 -13.69 -21.51 -23.95
N GLY A 718 -12.66 -21.20 -23.16
CA GLY A 718 -11.45 -20.51 -23.60
C GLY A 718 -10.54 -21.30 -24.56
N HIS A 719 -9.70 -20.57 -25.29
CA HIS A 719 -8.66 -21.10 -26.19
C HIS A 719 -7.33 -20.34 -26.02
N PRO A 720 -6.16 -21.00 -26.20
CA PRO A 720 -5.98 -22.45 -26.34
C PRO A 720 -6.20 -23.24 -25.04
N TYR A 721 -6.50 -22.53 -23.94
CA TYR A 721 -6.82 -23.11 -22.65
C TYR A 721 -8.21 -22.65 -22.19
N ALA A 722 -9.01 -23.60 -21.71
CA ALA A 722 -10.26 -23.34 -21.02
C ALA A 722 -10.06 -23.52 -19.51
N ILE A 723 -10.62 -22.62 -18.70
CA ILE A 723 -10.60 -22.72 -17.24
C ILE A 723 -11.97 -23.24 -16.79
N ASP A 724 -12.04 -24.51 -16.40
CA ASP A 724 -13.21 -25.12 -15.79
C ASP A 724 -13.18 -24.84 -14.27
N THR A 725 -14.33 -24.62 -13.63
CA THR A 725 -14.44 -24.34 -12.20
C THR A 725 -15.09 -25.51 -11.47
N LEU A 726 -14.40 -26.08 -10.49
CA LEU A 726 -14.97 -27.03 -9.55
C LEU A 726 -15.55 -26.23 -8.38
N THR A 727 -16.87 -26.02 -8.35
CA THR A 727 -17.48 -25.09 -7.38
C THR A 727 -17.35 -25.60 -5.95
N LEU A 728 -16.88 -24.72 -5.07
CA LEU A 728 -16.63 -25.01 -3.65
C LEU A 728 -17.91 -24.84 -2.81
N PRO A 729 -18.11 -25.63 -1.76
CA PRO A 729 -19.27 -25.49 -0.86
C PRO A 729 -19.06 -24.35 0.15
N PHE A 730 -19.00 -23.10 -0.34
CA PHE A 730 -18.87 -21.90 0.50
C PHE A 730 -19.94 -21.84 1.59
N GLU A 731 -21.16 -22.26 1.26
CA GLU A 731 -22.23 -22.50 2.24
C GLU A 731 -22.14 -23.94 2.74
N ASN A 732 -21.74 -24.11 4.01
CA ASN A 732 -21.61 -25.43 4.63
C ASN A 732 -22.01 -25.39 6.13
N PRO A 733 -22.40 -26.53 6.72
CA PRO A 733 -22.90 -26.59 8.11
C PRO A 733 -21.92 -26.10 9.18
N TRP A 734 -20.62 -26.13 8.87
CA TRP A 734 -19.55 -25.76 9.79
C TRP A 734 -19.07 -24.32 9.61
N LYS A 735 -19.65 -23.58 8.66
CA LYS A 735 -19.17 -22.26 8.22
C LYS A 735 -17.68 -22.26 7.89
N ALA A 736 -17.14 -23.40 7.47
CA ALA A 736 -15.75 -23.55 7.10
C ALA A 736 -15.42 -22.61 5.93
N LEU A 737 -14.30 -21.91 6.04
CA LEU A 737 -13.87 -20.94 5.04
C LEU A 737 -12.96 -21.60 4.00
N PHE A 738 -13.28 -21.37 2.72
CA PHE A 738 -12.55 -21.96 1.59
C PHE A 738 -11.49 -20.99 1.07
N PHE A 739 -10.36 -20.94 1.75
CA PHE A 739 -9.12 -20.30 1.29
C PHE A 739 -8.15 -21.41 0.88
N VAL A 740 -8.31 -21.92 -0.34
CA VAL A 740 -7.70 -23.18 -0.77
C VAL A 740 -6.21 -23.01 -1.04
N ALA A 741 -5.37 -23.71 -0.29
CA ALA A 741 -3.92 -23.57 -0.30
C ALA A 741 -3.15 -24.85 -0.63
N GLY A 742 -3.86 -25.86 -1.14
CA GLY A 742 -3.30 -27.12 -1.60
C GLY A 742 -4.34 -27.95 -2.33
N VAL A 743 -3.90 -28.71 -3.32
CA VAL A 743 -4.71 -29.65 -4.10
C VAL A 743 -3.82 -30.81 -4.50
N ASP A 744 -4.34 -32.04 -4.49
CA ASP A 744 -3.75 -33.22 -5.11
C ASP A 744 -4.79 -34.33 -5.27
N PHE A 745 -4.44 -35.44 -5.94
CA PHE A 745 -5.39 -36.48 -6.33
C PHE A 745 -5.25 -37.74 -5.50
N VAL A 746 -6.35 -38.15 -4.86
CA VAL A 746 -6.44 -39.44 -4.15
C VAL A 746 -6.67 -40.58 -5.14
N SER A 747 -7.48 -40.33 -6.17
CA SER A 747 -7.70 -41.25 -7.29
C SER A 747 -8.16 -40.48 -8.53
N LYS A 748 -8.41 -41.17 -9.65
CA LYS A 748 -8.95 -40.54 -10.87
C LYS A 748 -10.25 -39.76 -10.66
N ASP A 749 -11.06 -40.19 -9.69
CA ASP A 749 -12.38 -39.63 -9.43
C ASP A 749 -12.46 -38.96 -8.05
N ARG A 750 -11.31 -38.72 -7.38
CA ARG A 750 -11.29 -38.14 -6.02
C ARG A 750 -10.11 -37.19 -5.82
N ILE A 751 -10.42 -35.95 -5.45
CA ILE A 751 -9.45 -34.87 -5.18
C ILE A 751 -9.44 -34.55 -3.68
N ALA A 752 -8.28 -34.21 -3.13
CA ALA A 752 -8.14 -33.63 -1.80
C ALA A 752 -7.67 -32.16 -1.89
N ILE A 753 -8.20 -31.30 -1.03
CA ILE A 753 -7.76 -29.92 -0.87
C ILE A 753 -7.53 -29.57 0.61
N CYS A 754 -6.65 -28.61 0.87
CA CYS A 754 -6.50 -28.02 2.21
C CYS A 754 -6.77 -26.51 2.21
N ASN A 755 -7.33 -26.01 3.30
CA ASN A 755 -7.61 -24.59 3.52
C ASN A 755 -6.62 -23.99 4.53
N ILE A 756 -6.26 -22.71 4.35
CA ILE A 756 -5.34 -21.99 5.26
C ILE A 756 -5.84 -22.01 6.71
N HIS A 757 -7.16 -22.08 6.94
CA HIS A 757 -7.75 -22.12 8.29
C HIS A 757 -7.67 -23.46 9.01
N GLY A 758 -7.12 -24.52 8.40
CA GLY A 758 -6.85 -25.79 9.10
C GLY A 758 -7.69 -26.98 8.68
N ASP A 759 -8.50 -26.86 7.64
CA ASP A 759 -9.39 -27.91 7.15
C ASP A 759 -8.84 -28.64 5.93
N VAL A 760 -9.18 -29.93 5.80
CA VAL A 760 -8.97 -30.74 4.60
C VAL A 760 -10.31 -31.29 4.15
N TRP A 761 -10.54 -31.23 2.85
CA TRP A 761 -11.76 -31.72 2.22
C TRP A 761 -11.42 -32.67 1.10
N VAL A 762 -12.26 -33.68 0.92
CA VAL A 762 -12.24 -34.56 -0.25
C VAL A 762 -13.45 -34.29 -1.12
N CYS A 763 -13.26 -34.37 -2.43
CA CYS A 763 -14.30 -34.21 -3.43
C CYS A 763 -14.32 -35.43 -4.34
N ASP A 764 -15.45 -36.13 -4.38
CA ASP A 764 -15.73 -37.14 -5.40
C ASP A 764 -16.21 -36.45 -6.68
N LEU A 765 -15.58 -36.79 -7.81
CA LEU A 765 -15.94 -36.33 -9.15
C LEU A 765 -16.79 -37.40 -9.82
N SER A 766 -18.03 -37.08 -10.21
CA SER A 766 -18.88 -38.05 -10.90
C SER A 766 -19.68 -37.45 -12.05
N GLY A 767 -19.95 -38.29 -13.05
CA GLY A 767 -20.57 -37.90 -14.31
C GLY A 767 -19.59 -37.29 -15.32
N ASP A 768 -20.02 -37.20 -16.58
CA ASP A 768 -19.25 -36.53 -17.63
C ASP A 768 -19.21 -35.01 -17.35
N GLU A 769 -18.14 -34.33 -17.79
CA GLU A 769 -18.03 -32.86 -17.75
C GLU A 769 -18.30 -32.21 -16.37
N LEU A 770 -17.84 -32.86 -15.29
CA LEU A 770 -17.99 -32.37 -13.90
C LEU A 770 -19.46 -32.19 -13.47
N ALA A 771 -20.38 -33.02 -13.97
CA ALA A 771 -21.82 -32.89 -13.70
C ALA A 771 -22.20 -32.92 -12.21
N SER A 772 -21.45 -33.65 -11.37
CA SER A 772 -21.68 -33.70 -9.91
C SER A 772 -20.36 -33.72 -9.15
N LEU A 773 -20.28 -32.92 -8.10
CA LEU A 773 -19.16 -32.82 -7.17
C LEU A 773 -19.68 -33.09 -5.75
N THR A 774 -19.22 -34.16 -5.12
CA THR A 774 -19.66 -34.52 -3.76
C THR A 774 -18.54 -34.24 -2.76
N TRP A 775 -18.72 -33.23 -1.92
CA TRP A 775 -17.74 -32.79 -0.93
C TRP A 775 -17.99 -33.39 0.44
N LYS A 776 -16.91 -33.76 1.13
CA LYS A 776 -16.92 -34.12 2.54
C LYS A 776 -15.70 -33.55 3.27
N ARG A 777 -15.90 -33.02 4.48
CA ARG A 777 -14.81 -32.58 5.37
C ARG A 777 -14.08 -33.82 5.89
N TYR A 778 -12.79 -33.91 5.61
CA TYR A 778 -11.97 -35.09 5.90
C TYR A 778 -11.12 -34.89 7.17
N ALA A 779 -10.63 -33.66 7.40
CA ALA A 779 -9.89 -33.28 8.60
C ALA A 779 -10.13 -31.80 8.95
N ALA A 780 -9.87 -31.43 10.19
CA ALA A 780 -9.93 -30.07 10.72
C ALA A 780 -8.95 -29.84 11.87
N GLY A 781 -8.72 -28.56 12.18
CA GLY A 781 -7.93 -28.13 13.34
C GLY A 781 -6.41 -28.15 13.10
N LEU A 782 -5.97 -28.27 11.85
CA LEU A 782 -4.55 -28.27 11.46
C LEU A 782 -3.91 -26.88 11.53
N HIS A 783 -2.60 -26.83 11.75
CA HIS A 783 -1.86 -25.58 11.91
C HIS A 783 -1.50 -24.95 10.55
N GLN A 784 -2.36 -24.05 10.09
CA GLN A 784 -2.18 -23.24 8.89
C GLN A 784 -1.65 -24.01 7.65
N PRO A 785 -2.44 -24.95 7.09
CA PRO A 785 -2.06 -25.72 5.91
C PRO A 785 -1.72 -24.85 4.69
N LEU A 786 -0.50 -25.01 4.14
CA LEU A 786 -0.01 -24.24 2.98
C LEU A 786 0.67 -25.13 1.92
N GLY A 787 0.40 -26.43 1.96
CA GLY A 787 0.82 -27.42 0.97
C GLY A 787 0.14 -28.76 1.21
N LEU A 788 -0.11 -29.50 0.13
CA LEU A 788 -0.74 -30.82 0.15
C LEU A 788 -0.07 -31.71 -0.91
N LYS A 789 0.17 -32.97 -0.56
CA LYS A 789 0.69 -34.01 -1.45
C LYS A 789 0.07 -35.35 -1.10
N VAL A 790 -0.49 -36.05 -2.09
CA VAL A 790 -0.93 -37.44 -1.91
C VAL A 790 0.22 -38.37 -2.28
N VAL A 791 0.55 -39.30 -1.38
CA VAL A 791 1.57 -40.33 -1.59
C VAL A 791 0.96 -41.67 -1.23
N ASP A 792 0.96 -42.60 -2.20
CA ASP A 792 0.37 -43.94 -2.06
C ASP A 792 -1.08 -43.94 -1.52
N GLY A 793 -1.87 -42.93 -1.92
CA GLY A 793 -3.26 -42.74 -1.50
C GLY A 793 -3.43 -42.03 -0.15
N THR A 794 -2.35 -41.81 0.60
CA THR A 794 -2.37 -41.07 1.87
C THR A 794 -2.24 -39.57 1.62
N ILE A 795 -3.14 -38.79 2.22
CA ILE A 795 -3.11 -37.32 2.13
C ILE A 795 -2.08 -36.80 3.15
N ASN A 796 -1.02 -36.18 2.65
CA ASN A 796 -0.01 -35.48 3.45
C ASN A 796 -0.22 -33.97 3.35
N VAL A 797 -0.20 -33.29 4.49
CA VAL A 797 -0.45 -31.86 4.58
C VAL A 797 0.73 -31.18 5.26
N LEU A 798 1.25 -30.13 4.63
CA LEU A 798 2.24 -29.27 5.26
C LEU A 798 1.51 -28.30 6.17
N CYS A 799 1.69 -28.51 7.46
CA CYS A 799 1.34 -27.56 8.49
C CYS A 799 2.59 -26.78 8.92
N ARG A 800 2.41 -25.71 9.69
CA ARG A 800 3.53 -24.87 10.11
C ARG A 800 4.50 -25.57 11.08
N ASP A 801 3.97 -26.49 11.85
CA ASP A 801 4.62 -27.30 12.88
C ASP A 801 5.16 -28.64 12.39
N GLN A 802 4.51 -29.25 11.40
CA GLN A 802 4.83 -30.62 10.96
C GLN A 802 4.27 -30.96 9.56
N ILE A 803 4.75 -32.04 8.96
CA ILE A 803 4.03 -32.73 7.89
C ILE A 803 3.08 -33.73 8.56
N VAL A 804 1.78 -33.59 8.29
CA VAL A 804 0.75 -34.48 8.82
C VAL A 804 0.31 -35.46 7.76
N ALA A 805 0.39 -36.77 8.02
CA ALA A 805 -0.28 -37.80 7.23
C ALA A 805 -1.65 -38.11 7.86
N LEU A 806 -2.70 -38.05 7.04
CA LEU A 806 -4.08 -38.18 7.50
C LEU A 806 -4.64 -39.57 7.17
N HIS A 807 -4.86 -40.38 8.20
CA HIS A 807 -5.31 -41.76 8.08
C HIS A 807 -6.77 -41.94 8.49
N ASP A 808 -7.61 -42.32 7.54
CA ASP A 808 -8.91 -42.93 7.79
C ASP A 808 -8.71 -44.43 8.05
N ARG A 809 -8.92 -44.86 9.30
CA ARG A 809 -8.69 -46.25 9.72
C ARG A 809 -9.97 -47.10 9.73
N ASN A 810 -11.13 -46.48 9.57
CA ASN A 810 -12.44 -47.14 9.65
C ASN A 810 -13.22 -47.12 8.33
N GLY A 811 -12.74 -46.37 7.32
CA GLY A 811 -13.31 -46.26 5.99
C GLY A 811 -14.55 -45.39 5.92
N ASP A 812 -14.75 -44.45 6.85
CA ASP A 812 -15.91 -43.57 6.87
C ASP A 812 -15.70 -42.27 6.07
N ASP A 813 -14.54 -42.04 5.46
CA ASP A 813 -14.09 -40.81 4.81
C ASP A 813 -13.81 -39.65 5.81
N GLU A 814 -13.31 -39.94 7.00
CA GLU A 814 -12.77 -38.99 7.99
C GLU A 814 -11.43 -39.49 8.57
N ALA A 815 -10.45 -38.60 8.75
CA ALA A 815 -9.18 -38.98 9.33
C ALA A 815 -9.30 -39.17 10.86
N ASP A 816 -9.03 -40.38 11.34
CA ASP A 816 -9.02 -40.73 12.77
C ASP A 816 -7.63 -40.62 13.40
N PHE A 817 -6.58 -40.60 12.58
CA PHE A 817 -5.19 -40.48 13.02
C PHE A 817 -4.44 -39.47 12.16
N TYR A 818 -3.93 -38.44 12.82
CA TYR A 818 -3.13 -37.38 12.23
C TYR A 818 -1.70 -37.68 12.64
N GLU A 819 -0.99 -38.42 11.81
CA GLU A 819 0.38 -38.85 12.05
C GLU A 819 1.34 -37.68 11.83
N CYS A 820 2.23 -37.45 12.80
CA CYS A 820 3.36 -36.55 12.64
C CYS A 820 4.44 -37.27 11.82
N VAL A 821 4.46 -37.07 10.50
CA VAL A 821 5.48 -37.67 9.61
C VAL A 821 6.86 -37.11 9.96
N THR A 822 6.94 -35.79 10.11
CA THR A 822 8.16 -35.11 10.57
C THR A 822 7.82 -33.71 11.05
N ALA A 823 8.53 -33.25 12.07
CA ALA A 823 8.52 -31.89 12.60
C ALA A 823 9.95 -31.35 12.71
N ALA A 824 10.84 -31.80 11.83
CA ALA A 824 12.29 -31.63 11.99
C ALA A 824 12.81 -30.20 11.72
N TRP A 825 11.97 -29.30 11.19
CA TRP A 825 12.34 -27.89 10.97
C TRP A 825 12.05 -27.00 12.18
N ASN A 826 12.57 -25.76 12.14
CA ASN A 826 12.36 -24.83 13.25
C ASN A 826 11.03 -24.08 13.08
N THR A 827 10.07 -24.38 13.94
CA THR A 827 8.76 -23.72 13.93
C THR A 827 8.86 -22.33 14.56
N SER A 828 8.65 -21.28 13.76
CA SER A 828 8.68 -19.91 14.27
C SER A 828 7.45 -19.57 15.11
N PRO A 829 7.55 -18.75 16.19
CA PRO A 829 6.41 -18.12 16.87
C PRO A 829 5.91 -16.82 16.21
N GLY A 830 6.56 -16.37 15.12
CA GLY A 830 6.32 -15.09 14.45
C GLY A 830 4.95 -14.99 13.76
N ALA A 831 4.44 -13.77 13.64
CA ALA A 831 3.15 -13.47 13.02
C ALA A 831 3.14 -13.59 11.49
N HIS A 832 4.29 -13.42 10.83
CA HIS A 832 4.42 -13.31 9.37
C HIS A 832 5.38 -14.38 8.81
N ASP A 833 5.51 -15.52 9.50
CA ASP A 833 6.56 -16.51 9.24
C ASP A 833 5.93 -17.83 8.77
N PHE A 834 5.52 -17.84 7.50
CA PHE A 834 4.85 -18.97 6.88
C PHE A 834 5.85 -20.00 6.35
N ILE A 835 5.40 -21.26 6.29
CA ILE A 835 6.06 -22.34 5.57
C ILE A 835 5.13 -22.76 4.44
N THR A 836 5.66 -22.90 3.22
CA THR A 836 4.84 -23.01 2.01
C THR A 836 5.37 -24.06 1.06
N GLY A 837 4.43 -24.69 0.34
CA GLY A 837 4.73 -25.68 -0.69
C GLY A 837 5.15 -27.04 -0.10
N LEU A 838 4.49 -28.10 -0.55
CA LEU A 838 4.85 -29.47 -0.20
C LEU A 838 5.09 -30.25 -1.49
N GLN A 839 6.35 -30.59 -1.73
CA GLN A 839 6.77 -31.38 -2.89
C GLN A 839 7.49 -32.64 -2.43
N GLN A 840 7.42 -33.68 -3.26
CA GLN A 840 8.20 -34.90 -3.08
C GLN A 840 8.80 -35.29 -4.44
N ASP A 841 10.09 -35.61 -4.44
CA ASP A 841 10.78 -36.11 -5.64
C ASP A 841 10.63 -37.62 -5.81
N ASP A 842 11.14 -38.15 -6.93
CA ASP A 842 11.14 -39.58 -7.26
C ASP A 842 11.97 -40.44 -6.28
N GLN A 843 12.76 -39.83 -5.39
CA GLN A 843 13.51 -40.50 -4.34
C GLN A 843 12.76 -40.51 -2.99
N GLY A 844 11.57 -39.93 -2.94
CA GLY A 844 10.73 -39.84 -1.74
C GLY A 844 11.14 -38.72 -0.79
N ARG A 845 12.07 -37.83 -1.17
CA ARG A 845 12.53 -36.72 -0.32
C ARG A 845 11.50 -35.60 -0.34
N TRP A 846 11.24 -35.00 0.81
CA TRP A 846 10.27 -33.91 0.96
C TRP A 846 10.93 -32.55 0.80
N TYR A 847 10.18 -31.59 0.26
CA TYR A 847 10.65 -30.22 0.08
C TYR A 847 9.59 -29.22 0.52
N THR A 848 10.03 -28.16 1.21
CA THR A 848 9.20 -27.02 1.60
C THR A 848 10.02 -25.72 1.68
N ALA A 849 9.36 -24.57 1.62
CA ALA A 849 10.02 -23.26 1.64
C ALA A 849 9.59 -22.43 2.87
N SER A 850 10.56 -21.83 3.53
CA SER A 850 10.39 -20.96 4.70
C SER A 850 11.12 -19.65 4.49
N GLY A 851 10.50 -18.52 4.83
CA GLY A 851 11.19 -17.22 4.83
C GLY A 851 12.30 -17.15 5.89
N ASN A 852 12.18 -17.92 6.97
CA ASN A 852 13.11 -17.89 8.10
C ASN A 852 14.31 -18.83 7.91
N GLN A 853 14.07 -20.01 7.34
CA GLN A 853 15.10 -21.04 7.19
C GLN A 853 15.57 -21.21 5.75
N GLY A 854 14.77 -20.84 4.75
CA GLY A 854 15.05 -21.08 3.34
C GLY A 854 14.27 -22.26 2.76
N VAL A 855 14.72 -22.79 1.63
CA VAL A 855 14.20 -24.06 1.09
C VAL A 855 14.84 -25.21 1.85
N ILE A 856 13.98 -26.10 2.33
CA ILE A 856 14.34 -27.25 3.14
C ILE A 856 14.08 -28.51 2.32
N ARG A 857 15.05 -29.42 2.32
CA ARG A 857 14.92 -30.81 1.86
C ARG A 857 14.97 -31.74 3.06
N ILE A 858 14.06 -32.69 3.13
CA ILE A 858 13.97 -33.70 4.19
C ILE A 858 14.15 -35.07 3.55
N SER A 859 14.94 -35.94 4.17
CA SER A 859 15.09 -37.34 3.75
C SER A 859 13.74 -38.06 3.71
N SER A 860 13.68 -39.16 2.96
CA SER A 860 12.45 -39.93 2.76
C SER A 860 11.88 -40.54 4.05
N ASP A 861 12.74 -40.78 5.05
CA ASP A 861 12.36 -41.24 6.39
C ASP A 861 11.93 -40.09 7.32
N GLY A 862 12.10 -38.83 6.92
CA GLY A 862 11.68 -37.66 7.70
C GLY A 862 12.69 -37.18 8.76
N ASP A 863 13.85 -37.84 8.88
CA ASP A 863 14.79 -37.63 10.00
C ASP A 863 15.86 -36.56 9.72
N ASP A 864 16.38 -36.48 8.49
CA ASP A 864 17.48 -35.60 8.12
C ASP A 864 16.98 -34.37 7.36
N VAL A 865 17.38 -33.18 7.85
CA VAL A 865 17.01 -31.88 7.28
C VAL A 865 18.22 -31.20 6.66
N GLU A 866 18.11 -30.81 5.40
CA GLU A 866 19.11 -30.05 4.67
C GLU A 866 18.53 -28.71 4.17
N VAL A 867 19.17 -27.60 4.53
CA VAL A 867 18.81 -26.28 4.02
C VAL A 867 19.53 -26.04 2.71
N LEU A 868 18.77 -25.98 1.61
CA LEU A 868 19.33 -25.84 0.27
C LEU A 868 19.72 -24.40 -0.05
N GLY A 869 18.87 -23.42 0.25
CA GLY A 869 19.15 -22.02 -0.05
C GLY A 869 18.38 -21.08 0.87
N THR A 870 18.95 -19.92 1.16
CA THR A 870 18.47 -18.93 2.15
C THR A 870 18.22 -17.57 1.51
N GLY A 871 17.76 -16.58 2.28
CA GLY A 871 17.54 -15.22 1.76
C GLY A 871 16.34 -15.10 0.83
N LEU A 872 15.31 -15.94 1.03
CA LEU A 872 14.04 -15.88 0.29
C LEU A 872 13.04 -15.04 1.08
N ARG A 873 12.57 -13.93 0.51
CA ARG A 873 11.61 -13.06 1.21
C ARG A 873 10.20 -13.59 1.04
N ASN A 874 9.59 -14.03 2.15
CA ASN A 874 8.20 -14.53 2.20
C ASN A 874 7.87 -15.51 1.07
N PRO A 875 8.65 -16.58 0.85
CA PRO A 875 8.41 -17.50 -0.25
C PRO A 875 7.00 -18.07 -0.15
N ASN A 876 6.26 -18.00 -1.26
CA ASN A 876 4.87 -18.44 -1.33
C ASN A 876 4.67 -19.56 -2.36
N GLY A 877 5.74 -20.07 -2.93
CA GLY A 877 5.71 -21.05 -4.00
C GLY A 877 6.97 -21.88 -4.03
N LEU A 878 6.82 -23.18 -4.28
CA LEU A 878 7.90 -24.14 -4.42
C LEU A 878 7.54 -25.17 -5.49
N GLY A 879 8.37 -25.28 -6.51
CA GLY A 879 8.29 -26.29 -7.56
C GLY A 879 9.57 -27.09 -7.66
N ILE A 880 9.47 -28.38 -7.98
CA ILE A 880 10.63 -29.23 -8.27
C ILE A 880 10.41 -30.02 -9.55
N SER A 881 11.50 -30.32 -10.27
CA SER A 881 11.46 -31.35 -11.31
C SER A 881 11.26 -32.73 -10.63
N PRO A 882 10.69 -33.73 -11.32
CA PRO A 882 10.42 -35.04 -10.73
C PRO A 882 11.64 -35.69 -10.05
N ASP A 883 12.82 -35.53 -10.66
CA ASP A 883 14.09 -36.05 -10.14
C ASP A 883 14.72 -35.20 -9.01
N GLY A 884 14.11 -34.05 -8.66
CA GLY A 884 14.63 -33.09 -7.70
C GLY A 884 15.89 -32.34 -8.15
N GLY A 885 16.21 -32.37 -9.46
CA GLY A 885 17.38 -31.72 -10.05
C GLY A 885 17.26 -30.20 -10.25
N VAL A 886 16.03 -29.70 -10.42
CA VAL A 886 15.71 -28.27 -10.49
C VAL A 886 14.70 -27.94 -9.40
N ILE A 887 14.97 -26.88 -8.64
CA ILE A 887 14.17 -26.46 -7.48
C ILE A 887 13.93 -24.98 -7.63
N LEU A 888 12.67 -24.59 -7.79
CA LEU A 888 12.28 -23.20 -7.98
C LEU A 888 11.48 -22.71 -6.78
N SER A 889 11.81 -21.54 -6.27
CA SER A 889 11.03 -20.88 -5.21
C SER A 889 10.76 -19.44 -5.57
N SER A 890 9.53 -18.98 -5.30
CA SER A 890 9.18 -17.59 -5.48
C SER A 890 9.64 -16.73 -4.29
N VAL A 891 9.82 -15.43 -4.53
CA VAL A 891 10.02 -14.40 -3.50
C VAL A 891 9.05 -13.25 -3.73
N GLN A 892 8.61 -12.63 -2.63
CA GLN A 892 7.75 -11.44 -2.67
C GLN A 892 8.60 -10.19 -2.60
N GLU A 893 8.26 -9.21 -3.44
CA GLU A 893 8.86 -7.88 -3.40
C GLU A 893 8.87 -7.26 -1.99
N GLY A 894 9.99 -6.62 -1.64
CA GLY A 894 10.14 -5.81 -0.44
C GLY A 894 11.60 -5.53 -0.11
N THR A 895 11.93 -5.43 1.18
CA THR A 895 13.30 -5.15 1.64
C THR A 895 14.30 -6.16 1.08
N TRP A 896 15.33 -5.68 0.38
CA TRP A 896 16.33 -6.51 -0.31
C TRP A 896 15.75 -7.47 -1.35
N THR A 897 14.56 -7.16 -1.88
CA THR A 897 13.88 -7.95 -2.91
C THR A 897 13.21 -6.97 -3.88
N PRO A 898 13.91 -6.53 -4.94
CA PRO A 898 13.51 -5.36 -5.73
C PRO A 898 12.17 -5.48 -6.45
N ALA A 899 11.82 -6.69 -6.87
CA ALA A 899 10.55 -7.05 -7.47
C ALA A 899 10.19 -8.48 -7.04
N SER A 900 8.95 -8.89 -7.24
CA SER A 900 8.56 -10.30 -7.09
C SER A 900 9.28 -11.12 -8.16
N ALA A 901 9.72 -12.32 -7.81
CA ALA A 901 10.67 -13.06 -8.64
C ALA A 901 10.62 -14.57 -8.38
N VAL A 902 11.24 -15.34 -9.27
CA VAL A 902 11.48 -16.78 -9.10
C VAL A 902 12.98 -17.05 -9.06
N CYS A 903 13.41 -17.75 -8.03
CA CYS A 903 14.80 -18.14 -7.80
C CYS A 903 15.00 -19.61 -8.19
N ASP A 904 16.10 -19.90 -8.90
CA ASP A 904 16.59 -21.27 -9.10
C ASP A 904 17.50 -21.63 -7.91
N VAL A 905 16.98 -22.48 -7.04
CA VAL A 905 17.56 -22.74 -5.72
C VAL A 905 18.68 -23.76 -5.83
N SER A 906 19.90 -23.27 -5.64
CA SER A 906 21.13 -24.06 -5.58
C SER A 906 21.64 -24.18 -4.15
N LEU A 907 22.33 -25.30 -3.86
CA LEU A 907 22.88 -25.60 -2.54
C LEU A 907 23.84 -24.51 -2.06
N GLY A 908 23.57 -23.94 -0.89
CA GLY A 908 24.34 -22.86 -0.27
C GLY A 908 24.01 -21.46 -0.81
N GLY A 909 23.05 -21.33 -1.73
CA GLY A 909 22.66 -20.05 -2.32
C GLY A 909 22.02 -19.10 -1.31
N HIS A 910 22.28 -17.80 -1.45
CA HIS A 910 21.60 -16.72 -0.72
C HIS A 910 20.90 -15.79 -1.70
N PHE A 911 19.57 -15.71 -1.66
CA PHE A 911 18.75 -15.05 -2.70
C PHE A 911 18.35 -13.60 -2.37
N GLY A 912 19.11 -12.96 -1.49
CA GLY A 912 19.11 -11.50 -1.33
C GLY A 912 18.42 -10.98 -0.07
N ALA A 913 17.36 -11.62 0.43
CA ALA A 913 16.66 -11.14 1.62
C ALA A 913 17.58 -11.14 2.86
N GLY A 914 17.54 -10.07 3.65
CA GLY A 914 18.49 -9.88 4.77
C GLY A 914 19.83 -9.24 4.37
N GLY A 915 19.97 -8.81 3.11
CA GLY A 915 21.12 -8.07 2.62
C GLY A 915 22.25 -8.94 2.06
N PRO A 916 23.30 -8.33 1.50
CA PRO A 916 24.39 -9.05 0.85
C PRO A 916 25.25 -9.82 1.84
N LYS A 917 25.71 -11.01 1.43
CA LYS A 917 26.70 -11.87 2.07
C LYS A 917 28.10 -11.70 1.43
N GLU A 918 29.06 -12.53 1.82
CA GLU A 918 30.37 -12.59 1.16
C GLU A 918 30.25 -13.07 -0.30
N GLY A 919 31.11 -12.55 -1.18
CA GLY A 919 31.12 -12.85 -2.61
C GLY A 919 30.94 -11.62 -3.51
N PRO A 920 31.12 -11.75 -4.84
CA PRO A 920 31.18 -10.62 -5.77
C PRO A 920 29.91 -9.74 -5.80
N ARG A 921 28.72 -10.38 -5.77
CA ARG A 921 27.43 -9.69 -5.65
C ARG A 921 26.86 -9.71 -4.23
N GLY A 922 27.31 -10.66 -3.40
CA GLY A 922 26.76 -10.93 -2.08
C GLY A 922 25.37 -11.61 -2.07
N TYR A 923 24.80 -11.91 -3.23
CA TYR A 923 23.59 -12.73 -3.37
C TYR A 923 23.56 -13.39 -4.74
N VAL A 924 22.75 -14.43 -4.88
CA VAL A 924 22.41 -15.11 -6.14
C VAL A 924 21.20 -14.38 -6.72
N PRO A 925 21.29 -13.80 -7.93
CA PRO A 925 20.15 -13.15 -8.54
C PRO A 925 19.02 -14.16 -8.82
N PRO A 926 17.75 -13.74 -8.76
CA PRO A 926 16.64 -14.55 -9.24
C PRO A 926 16.81 -14.95 -10.70
N MET A 927 16.26 -16.11 -11.06
CA MET A 927 16.24 -16.60 -12.44
C MET A 927 15.38 -15.69 -13.33
N ILE A 928 14.28 -15.17 -12.78
CA ILE A 928 13.42 -14.19 -13.46
C ILE A 928 12.80 -13.22 -12.45
N TYR A 929 12.80 -11.94 -12.80
CA TYR A 929 11.99 -10.91 -12.15
C TYR A 929 10.66 -10.77 -12.87
N PHE A 930 9.59 -10.53 -12.12
CA PHE A 930 8.30 -10.14 -12.68
C PHE A 930 8.07 -8.65 -12.39
N PRO A 931 7.76 -7.83 -13.40
CA PRO A 931 7.41 -6.44 -13.17
C PRO A 931 6.15 -6.36 -12.29
N ARG A 932 6.11 -5.39 -11.37
CA ARG A 932 4.97 -5.26 -10.42
C ARG A 932 3.62 -5.12 -11.14
N GLY A 933 3.61 -4.51 -12.32
CA GLY A 933 2.43 -4.37 -13.17
C GLY A 933 2.00 -5.65 -13.88
N VAL A 934 2.75 -6.76 -13.77
CA VAL A 934 2.49 -8.08 -14.36
C VAL A 934 2.20 -9.11 -13.26
N ASP A 935 3.05 -9.13 -12.23
CA ASP A 935 2.82 -9.94 -11.02
C ASP A 935 3.40 -9.23 -9.80
N ASN A 936 2.53 -8.79 -8.90
CA ASN A 936 2.93 -8.19 -7.63
C ASN A 936 3.11 -9.22 -6.52
N SER A 937 2.65 -10.47 -6.70
CA SER A 937 2.78 -11.51 -5.68
C SER A 937 2.89 -12.92 -6.28
N SER A 938 4.14 -13.37 -6.41
CA SER A 938 4.52 -14.64 -7.05
C SER A 938 4.19 -15.86 -6.19
N ALA A 939 3.46 -16.83 -6.73
CA ALA A 939 3.09 -18.08 -6.03
C ALA A 939 3.88 -19.28 -6.58
N GLU A 940 3.28 -20.48 -6.64
CA GLU A 940 3.95 -21.75 -6.95
C GLU A 940 4.46 -21.87 -8.40
N GLN A 941 5.54 -22.62 -8.58
CA GLN A 941 6.04 -23.08 -9.87
C GLN A 941 5.62 -24.54 -10.06
N VAL A 942 5.03 -24.86 -11.21
CA VAL A 942 4.53 -26.22 -11.51
C VAL A 942 5.28 -26.76 -12.71
N TYR A 943 5.95 -27.90 -12.54
CA TYR A 943 6.60 -28.59 -13.63
C TYR A 943 5.56 -29.25 -14.54
N ILE A 944 5.69 -29.09 -15.86
CA ILE A 944 4.76 -29.67 -16.83
C ILE A 944 5.22 -31.09 -17.16
N ASN A 945 4.64 -32.09 -16.51
CA ASN A 945 4.89 -33.53 -16.72
C ASN A 945 3.75 -34.22 -17.48
N SER A 946 3.13 -33.52 -18.43
CA SER A 946 1.99 -34.01 -19.20
C SER A 946 2.15 -33.68 -20.68
N ASP A 947 2.00 -34.70 -21.52
CA ASP A 947 1.93 -34.58 -22.99
C ASP A 947 0.51 -34.20 -23.48
N GLN A 948 -0.48 -34.19 -22.59
CA GLN A 948 -1.88 -33.85 -22.88
C GLN A 948 -2.19 -32.35 -22.71
N TRP A 949 -1.20 -31.55 -22.34
CA TRP A 949 -1.36 -30.12 -22.05
C TRP A 949 -0.69 -29.21 -23.09
N GLY A 950 -0.66 -29.67 -24.34
CA GLY A 950 -0.01 -28.97 -25.45
C GLY A 950 1.50 -29.26 -25.56
N PRO A 951 2.19 -28.65 -26.53
CA PRO A 951 3.56 -29.01 -26.92
C PRO A 951 4.64 -28.39 -26.00
N VAL A 952 4.42 -28.40 -24.68
CA VAL A 952 5.25 -27.69 -23.69
C VAL A 952 5.66 -28.56 -22.50
N GLU A 953 5.58 -29.88 -22.66
CA GLU A 953 6.11 -30.84 -21.68
C GLU A 953 7.58 -30.52 -21.34
N GLY A 954 7.92 -30.63 -20.06
CA GLY A 954 9.24 -30.32 -19.53
C GLY A 954 9.51 -28.83 -19.27
N LYS A 955 8.57 -27.94 -19.62
CA LYS A 955 8.59 -26.52 -19.25
C LYS A 955 7.92 -26.30 -17.89
N TRP A 956 7.78 -25.04 -17.49
CA TRP A 956 7.27 -24.65 -16.18
C TRP A 956 6.09 -23.70 -16.28
N ILE A 957 5.14 -23.84 -15.37
CA ILE A 957 4.11 -22.84 -15.11
C ILE A 957 4.49 -22.04 -13.88
N HIS A 958 4.38 -20.72 -13.97
CA HIS A 958 4.41 -19.82 -12.82
C HIS A 958 2.98 -19.36 -12.52
N LEU A 959 2.53 -19.53 -11.28
CA LEU A 959 1.25 -19.02 -10.80
C LEU A 959 1.43 -17.64 -10.15
N SER A 960 0.60 -16.68 -10.53
CA SER A 960 0.51 -15.38 -9.87
C SER A 960 -0.62 -15.38 -8.85
N GLY A 961 -0.22 -15.29 -7.58
CA GLY A 961 -1.14 -15.10 -6.46
C GLY A 961 -1.76 -13.71 -6.49
N GLY A 962 -0.99 -12.70 -6.86
CA GLY A 962 -1.46 -11.32 -6.85
C GLY A 962 -2.46 -11.00 -7.97
N TYR A 963 -2.17 -11.43 -9.20
CA TYR A 963 -2.95 -11.03 -10.38
C TYR A 963 -4.01 -12.05 -10.80
N ALA A 964 -4.06 -13.20 -10.12
CA ALA A 964 -4.91 -14.35 -10.46
C ALA A 964 -4.69 -14.81 -11.92
N LYS A 965 -3.41 -14.89 -12.31
CA LYS A 965 -2.92 -15.25 -13.65
C LYS A 965 -1.92 -16.41 -13.56
N TYR A 966 -1.51 -16.91 -14.72
CA TYR A 966 -0.49 -17.94 -14.86
C TYR A 966 0.34 -17.71 -16.12
N PHE A 967 1.58 -18.17 -16.08
CA PHE A 967 2.59 -17.88 -17.10
C PHE A 967 3.29 -19.17 -17.51
N LEU A 968 3.56 -19.34 -18.79
CA LEU A 968 4.51 -20.32 -19.28
C LEU A 968 5.92 -19.76 -19.15
N MET A 969 6.82 -20.49 -18.51
CA MET A 969 8.19 -20.07 -18.21
C MET A 969 9.21 -20.98 -18.89
N TYR A 970 10.17 -20.36 -19.56
CA TYR A 970 11.29 -21.00 -20.24
C TYR A 970 12.57 -20.78 -19.44
N ARG A 971 12.97 -21.82 -18.70
CA ARG A 971 14.25 -21.82 -17.98
C ARG A 971 15.39 -22.04 -18.96
N GLU A 972 16.39 -21.18 -18.90
CA GLU A 972 17.62 -21.22 -19.69
C GLU A 972 18.83 -21.24 -18.75
N VAL A 973 19.90 -21.96 -19.11
CA VAL A 973 21.17 -21.96 -18.37
C VAL A 973 22.29 -21.65 -19.35
N ILE A 974 22.99 -20.54 -19.10
CA ILE A 974 24.15 -20.10 -19.89
C ILE A 974 25.32 -19.97 -18.92
N ASP A 975 26.46 -20.56 -19.27
CA ASP A 975 27.68 -20.56 -18.45
C ASP A 975 27.48 -21.00 -16.99
N GLY A 976 26.49 -21.88 -16.76
CA GLY A 976 26.16 -22.41 -15.44
C GLY A 976 25.28 -21.51 -14.56
N GLU A 977 24.89 -20.32 -15.04
CA GLU A 977 23.94 -19.44 -14.37
C GLU A 977 22.55 -19.54 -15.02
N SER A 978 21.51 -19.59 -14.18
CA SER A 978 20.11 -19.70 -14.62
C SER A 978 19.53 -18.34 -14.94
N GLN A 979 18.76 -18.25 -16.03
CA GLN A 979 17.88 -17.14 -16.35
C GLN A 979 16.59 -17.67 -16.98
N ALA A 980 15.58 -16.83 -17.16
CA ALA A 980 14.34 -17.27 -17.79
C ALA A 980 13.57 -16.16 -18.50
N ALA A 981 12.67 -16.61 -19.37
CA ALA A 981 11.61 -15.82 -19.96
C ALA A 981 10.24 -16.38 -19.57
N ALA A 982 9.22 -15.52 -19.54
CA ALA A 982 7.85 -15.89 -19.26
C ALA A 982 6.87 -15.22 -20.23
N ILE A 983 5.78 -15.93 -20.55
CA ILE A 983 4.65 -15.44 -21.34
C ILE A 983 3.38 -15.66 -20.52
N GLN A 984 2.55 -14.62 -20.39
CA GLN A 984 1.25 -14.74 -19.74
C GLN A 984 0.32 -15.60 -20.60
N LEU A 985 -0.30 -16.61 -20.00
CA LEU A 985 -1.29 -17.44 -20.66
C LEU A 985 -2.71 -16.86 -20.49
N PRO A 986 -3.65 -17.17 -21.40
CA PRO A 986 -4.97 -16.56 -21.40
C PRO A 986 -5.87 -17.10 -20.29
N GLY A 987 -6.80 -16.26 -19.82
CA GLY A 987 -7.71 -16.58 -18.72
C GLY A 987 -7.29 -15.96 -17.39
N SER A 988 -8.22 -15.91 -16.45
CA SER A 988 -8.01 -15.46 -15.06
C SER A 988 -8.64 -16.46 -14.11
N PHE A 989 -8.01 -16.65 -12.95
CA PHE A 989 -8.59 -17.44 -11.87
C PHE A 989 -9.58 -16.60 -11.03
N LEU A 990 -10.47 -17.29 -10.33
CA LEU A 990 -11.43 -16.68 -9.41
C LEU A 990 -10.77 -16.15 -8.12
N SER A 991 -9.61 -16.68 -7.76
CA SER A 991 -8.79 -16.24 -6.63
C SER A 991 -7.32 -16.22 -7.04
N GLY A 992 -6.45 -15.63 -6.22
CA GLY A 992 -5.00 -15.68 -6.44
C GLY A 992 -4.51 -17.12 -6.60
N GLY A 993 -3.93 -17.46 -7.76
CA GLY A 993 -3.45 -18.81 -8.05
C GLY A 993 -2.33 -19.17 -7.08
N HIS A 994 -2.57 -20.16 -6.20
CA HIS A 994 -1.72 -20.38 -5.04
C HIS A 994 -0.92 -21.67 -5.17
N ARG A 995 -1.57 -22.79 -5.50
CA ARG A 995 -0.92 -24.09 -5.76
C ARG A 995 -1.47 -24.73 -7.02
N GLY A 996 -0.65 -25.49 -7.72
CA GLY A 996 -1.07 -26.24 -8.90
C GLY A 996 -0.53 -27.67 -8.95
N ARG A 997 -1.31 -28.58 -9.51
CA ARG A 997 -0.92 -29.97 -9.78
C ARG A 997 -1.42 -30.41 -11.13
N PHE A 998 -0.59 -31.10 -11.89
CA PHE A 998 -1.06 -31.88 -13.03
C PHE A 998 -1.71 -33.16 -12.53
N SER A 999 -2.91 -33.44 -13.02
CA SER A 999 -3.58 -34.71 -12.78
C SER A 999 -2.84 -35.82 -13.52
N PRO A 1000 -2.43 -36.91 -12.85
CA PRO A 1000 -1.85 -38.07 -13.53
C PRO A 1000 -2.90 -38.86 -14.33
N TYR A 1001 -4.18 -38.45 -14.28
CA TYR A 1001 -5.29 -39.19 -14.89
C TYR A 1001 -5.81 -38.55 -16.17
N ASP A 1002 -6.01 -37.23 -16.20
CA ASP A 1002 -6.45 -36.50 -17.40
C ASP A 1002 -5.36 -35.59 -18.00
N GLY A 1003 -4.19 -35.51 -17.33
CA GLY A 1003 -3.05 -34.73 -17.78
C GLY A 1003 -3.27 -33.21 -17.76
N GLN A 1004 -4.35 -32.72 -17.14
CA GLN A 1004 -4.66 -31.29 -17.08
C GLN A 1004 -4.15 -30.66 -15.78
N LEU A 1005 -3.94 -29.34 -15.81
CA LEU A 1005 -3.49 -28.58 -14.65
C LEU A 1005 -4.69 -28.21 -13.76
N TYR A 1006 -4.62 -28.52 -12.46
CA TYR A 1006 -5.58 -28.08 -11.46
C TYR A 1006 -4.92 -27.05 -10.56
N VAL A 1007 -5.61 -25.95 -10.29
CA VAL A 1007 -5.11 -24.80 -9.54
C VAL A 1007 -6.03 -24.55 -8.34
N ALA A 1008 -5.45 -24.62 -7.15
CA ALA A 1008 -6.03 -24.11 -5.92
C ALA A 1008 -5.71 -22.62 -5.80
N GLY A 1009 -6.72 -21.80 -5.55
CA GLY A 1009 -6.60 -20.37 -5.34
C GLY A 1009 -7.11 -19.91 -3.98
N ALA A 1010 -6.51 -18.86 -3.45
CA ALA A 1010 -6.90 -18.25 -2.19
C ALA A 1010 -6.69 -16.73 -2.19
N GLN A 1011 -7.59 -16.02 -1.50
CA GLN A 1011 -7.43 -14.63 -1.10
C GLN A 1011 -6.57 -14.59 0.18
N GLY A 1012 -5.28 -14.33 0.03
CA GLY A 1012 -4.37 -14.19 1.17
C GLY A 1012 -4.01 -12.73 1.42
N TRP A 1013 -2.94 -12.33 0.76
CA TRP A 1013 -2.41 -10.96 0.70
C TRP A 1013 -3.02 -10.21 -0.50
N GLY A 1014 -2.58 -8.98 -0.77
CA GLY A 1014 -3.13 -8.16 -1.86
C GLY A 1014 -3.21 -8.91 -3.19
N ASN A 1015 -4.44 -9.20 -3.64
CA ASN A 1015 -4.68 -9.92 -4.89
C ASN A 1015 -6.00 -9.50 -5.55
N TYR A 1016 -6.09 -9.70 -6.85
CA TYR A 1016 -7.16 -9.19 -7.71
C TYR A 1016 -8.21 -10.26 -8.10
N GLY A 1017 -8.24 -11.39 -7.39
CA GLY A 1017 -9.30 -12.39 -7.52
C GLY A 1017 -10.64 -11.87 -6.98
N THR A 1018 -11.73 -12.53 -7.34
CA THR A 1018 -13.11 -12.14 -6.96
C THR A 1018 -13.73 -13.00 -5.88
N GLN A 1019 -13.15 -14.16 -5.56
CA GLN A 1019 -13.64 -15.09 -4.54
C GLN A 1019 -12.59 -15.41 -3.48
N ASP A 1020 -13.02 -15.78 -2.27
CA ASP A 1020 -12.16 -16.17 -1.13
C ASP A 1020 -11.17 -17.30 -1.47
N GLY A 1021 -11.61 -18.26 -2.25
CA GLY A 1021 -10.77 -19.33 -2.78
C GLY A 1021 -11.41 -19.98 -3.99
N SER A 1022 -10.66 -20.85 -4.67
CA SER A 1022 -11.12 -21.53 -5.87
C SER A 1022 -10.39 -22.84 -6.10
N LEU A 1023 -11.05 -23.74 -6.83
CA LEU A 1023 -10.43 -24.93 -7.42
C LEU A 1023 -10.80 -24.95 -8.91
N GLN A 1024 -9.81 -24.78 -9.78
CA GLN A 1024 -10.05 -24.64 -11.22
C GLN A 1024 -9.14 -25.54 -12.03
N ARG A 1025 -9.66 -26.14 -13.10
CA ARG A 1025 -8.90 -26.96 -14.05
C ARG A 1025 -8.61 -26.14 -15.30
N VAL A 1026 -7.34 -26.00 -15.65
CA VAL A 1026 -6.88 -25.43 -16.91
C VAL A 1026 -6.71 -26.57 -17.92
N ARG A 1027 -7.65 -26.65 -18.86
CA ARG A 1027 -7.74 -27.70 -19.86
C ARG A 1027 -7.25 -27.21 -21.22
N TYR A 1028 -6.38 -27.97 -21.88
CA TYR A 1028 -5.97 -27.68 -23.25
C TYR A 1028 -7.11 -27.98 -24.24
N THR A 1029 -7.44 -27.01 -25.11
CA THR A 1029 -8.60 -27.08 -26.01
C THR A 1029 -8.28 -26.77 -27.46
N ALA A 1030 -7.07 -26.34 -27.78
CA ALA A 1030 -6.75 -25.86 -29.13
C ALA A 1030 -6.32 -26.97 -30.09
N GLU A 1031 -6.68 -26.78 -31.36
CA GLU A 1031 -6.08 -27.52 -32.48
C GLU A 1031 -4.67 -26.98 -32.84
N LYS A 1032 -4.43 -25.68 -32.62
CA LYS A 1032 -3.14 -25.00 -32.88
C LYS A 1032 -2.66 -24.24 -31.64
N TYR A 1033 -1.40 -24.43 -31.27
CA TYR A 1033 -0.75 -23.70 -30.18
C TYR A 1033 -0.10 -22.40 -30.70
N PRO A 1034 -0.53 -21.21 -30.23
CA PRO A 1034 -0.07 -19.92 -30.78
C PRO A 1034 1.20 -19.37 -30.10
N TYR A 1035 1.59 -19.90 -28.95
CA TYR A 1035 2.74 -19.41 -28.19
C TYR A 1035 4.03 -20.15 -28.60
N PRO A 1036 5.22 -19.55 -28.34
CA PRO A 1036 6.48 -20.26 -28.42
C PRO A 1036 6.46 -21.54 -27.57
N VAL A 1037 7.19 -22.56 -28.01
CA VAL A 1037 7.51 -23.77 -27.23
C VAL A 1037 8.93 -23.72 -26.68
N ASP A 1038 9.75 -22.79 -27.16
CA ASP A 1038 11.12 -22.57 -26.71
C ASP A 1038 11.56 -21.11 -26.87
N TYR A 1039 12.52 -20.72 -26.03
CA TYR A 1039 13.15 -19.40 -25.98
C TYR A 1039 14.66 -19.57 -25.82
N GLU A 1040 15.44 -18.84 -26.60
CA GLU A 1040 16.90 -18.80 -26.47
C GLU A 1040 17.42 -17.35 -26.53
N THR A 1041 18.31 -17.00 -25.61
CA THR A 1041 19.02 -15.72 -25.59
C THR A 1041 20.29 -15.82 -26.43
N LYS A 1042 20.47 -14.88 -27.36
CA LYS A 1042 21.67 -14.76 -28.20
C LYS A 1042 22.31 -13.39 -27.96
N GLU A 1043 23.61 -13.27 -28.22
CA GLU A 1043 24.32 -11.99 -28.07
C GLU A 1043 23.65 -10.85 -28.83
N ASN A 1044 23.11 -11.14 -30.01
CA ASN A 1044 22.54 -10.18 -30.94
C ASN A 1044 21.00 -10.23 -31.04
N GLY A 1045 20.30 -10.92 -30.13
CA GLY A 1045 18.85 -11.00 -30.20
C GLY A 1045 18.23 -12.18 -29.45
N ILE A 1046 16.94 -12.41 -29.71
CA ILE A 1046 16.17 -13.51 -29.10
C ILE A 1046 15.68 -14.44 -30.20
N LEU A 1047 15.79 -15.76 -29.98
CA LEU A 1047 15.23 -16.78 -30.85
C LEU A 1047 14.01 -17.43 -30.17
N LEU A 1048 12.86 -17.31 -30.82
CA LEU A 1048 11.63 -17.98 -30.41
C LEU A 1048 11.34 -19.16 -31.35
N THR A 1049 11.06 -20.33 -30.77
CA THR A 1049 10.68 -21.53 -31.52
C THR A 1049 9.21 -21.84 -31.26
N PHE A 1050 8.45 -22.17 -32.31
CA PHE A 1050 7.04 -22.53 -32.25
C PHE A 1050 6.81 -23.94 -32.78
N GLU A 1051 5.77 -24.61 -32.31
CA GLU A 1051 5.40 -25.94 -32.78
C GLU A 1051 4.99 -25.94 -34.27
N SER A 1052 4.27 -24.89 -34.69
CA SER A 1052 3.74 -24.73 -36.04
C SER A 1052 4.24 -23.45 -36.71
N PRO A 1053 4.26 -23.38 -38.05
CA PRO A 1053 4.57 -22.14 -38.75
C PRO A 1053 3.66 -20.98 -38.33
N GLN A 1054 4.28 -19.82 -38.14
CA GLN A 1054 3.61 -18.58 -37.78
C GLN A 1054 3.10 -17.81 -39.00
N ALA A 1055 2.13 -16.93 -38.78
CA ALA A 1055 1.59 -16.04 -39.81
C ALA A 1055 2.68 -15.07 -40.31
N ASP A 1056 2.56 -14.61 -41.57
CA ASP A 1056 3.59 -13.74 -42.18
C ASP A 1056 3.78 -12.42 -41.40
N GLU A 1057 2.73 -11.91 -40.76
CA GLU A 1057 2.76 -10.70 -39.93
C GLU A 1057 3.74 -10.79 -38.74
N VAL A 1058 3.98 -11.99 -38.21
CA VAL A 1058 4.97 -12.20 -37.12
C VAL A 1058 6.39 -11.90 -37.60
N PHE A 1059 6.66 -11.96 -38.91
CA PHE A 1059 7.97 -11.70 -39.49
C PHE A 1059 8.17 -10.25 -39.94
N GLU A 1060 7.25 -9.35 -39.60
CA GLU A 1060 7.34 -7.93 -39.95
C GLU A 1060 7.87 -7.10 -38.76
N THR A 1061 9.03 -6.45 -38.93
CA THR A 1061 9.68 -5.64 -37.88
C THR A 1061 8.76 -4.60 -37.23
N LYS A 1062 7.86 -3.99 -38.01
CA LYS A 1062 6.92 -2.97 -37.52
C LYS A 1062 5.93 -3.47 -36.47
N ASN A 1063 5.72 -4.79 -36.39
CA ASN A 1063 4.79 -5.41 -35.44
C ASN A 1063 5.49 -5.73 -34.11
N TRP A 1064 6.82 -5.58 -34.05
CA TRP A 1064 7.60 -5.87 -32.86
C TRP A 1064 8.06 -4.58 -32.17
N PHE A 1065 8.08 -4.64 -30.85
CA PHE A 1065 8.62 -3.60 -29.99
C PHE A 1065 9.44 -4.25 -28.86
N ALA A 1066 10.56 -3.64 -28.53
CA ALA A 1066 11.46 -4.13 -27.49
C ALA A 1066 11.87 -2.99 -26.55
N GLN A 1067 11.85 -3.24 -25.24
CA GLN A 1067 12.35 -2.31 -24.23
C GLN A 1067 12.99 -3.05 -23.06
N GLN A 1068 13.85 -2.37 -22.30
CA GLN A 1068 14.61 -2.96 -21.20
C GLN A 1068 14.78 -2.00 -20.01
N TRP A 1069 14.99 -2.55 -18.81
CA TRP A 1069 15.26 -1.80 -17.58
C TRP A 1069 15.91 -2.70 -16.51
N ASN A 1070 16.39 -2.04 -15.44
CA ASN A 1070 16.99 -2.67 -14.26
C ASN A 1070 16.26 -2.29 -12.97
N TYR A 1071 16.52 -3.07 -11.92
CA TYR A 1071 16.06 -2.80 -10.56
C TYR A 1071 17.24 -2.55 -9.63
N LEU A 1072 17.03 -1.78 -8.57
CA LEU A 1072 18.04 -1.54 -7.54
C LEU A 1072 17.90 -2.55 -6.39
N TYR A 1073 18.96 -3.34 -6.17
CA TYR A 1073 19.09 -4.18 -4.99
C TYR A 1073 19.50 -3.34 -3.77
N ALA A 1074 18.54 -3.10 -2.88
CA ALA A 1074 18.68 -2.17 -1.77
C ALA A 1074 17.83 -2.61 -0.55
N PRO A 1075 18.11 -2.09 0.65
CA PRO A 1075 17.26 -2.28 1.83
C PRO A 1075 15.85 -1.70 1.67
N ALA A 1076 15.64 -0.81 0.69
CA ALA A 1076 14.34 -0.22 0.38
C ALA A 1076 13.29 -1.29 0.04
N TYR A 1077 12.02 -0.97 0.28
CA TYR A 1077 10.92 -1.87 -0.05
C TYR A 1077 10.66 -1.85 -1.56
N GLY A 1078 11.11 -2.90 -2.26
CA GLY A 1078 11.03 -2.98 -3.72
C GLY A 1078 11.92 -1.95 -4.42
N SER A 1079 11.79 -1.84 -5.73
CA SER A 1079 12.52 -0.88 -6.56
C SER A 1079 11.60 -0.29 -7.64
N PRO A 1080 11.75 1.00 -7.98
CA PRO A 1080 11.36 1.52 -9.29
C PRO A 1080 12.07 0.78 -10.43
N GLU A 1081 11.57 0.97 -11.65
CA GLU A 1081 12.16 0.48 -12.90
C GLU A 1081 13.12 1.55 -13.42
N TYR A 1082 14.41 1.23 -13.55
CA TYR A 1082 15.46 2.18 -13.92
C TYR A 1082 15.99 1.92 -15.32
N SER A 1083 16.24 3.01 -16.06
CA SER A 1083 16.88 2.97 -17.36
C SER A 1083 18.27 2.35 -17.22
N VAL A 1084 18.60 1.44 -18.14
CA VAL A 1084 19.91 0.84 -18.34
C VAL A 1084 20.91 1.88 -18.86
N SER A 1085 20.48 2.77 -19.77
CA SER A 1085 21.37 3.81 -20.30
C SER A 1085 21.55 5.00 -19.36
N HIS A 1086 20.56 5.26 -18.49
CA HIS A 1086 20.57 6.30 -17.46
C HIS A 1086 20.25 5.69 -16.08
N PRO A 1087 21.21 5.01 -15.41
CA PRO A 1087 20.94 4.18 -14.22
C PRO A 1087 20.39 4.91 -12.98
N ALA A 1088 20.49 6.24 -12.94
CA ALA A 1088 19.89 7.06 -11.88
C ALA A 1088 18.44 7.50 -12.18
N GLN A 1089 17.95 7.24 -13.39
CA GLN A 1089 16.65 7.68 -13.87
C GLN A 1089 15.66 6.52 -13.95
N ALA A 1090 14.47 6.70 -13.36
CA ALA A 1090 13.37 5.77 -13.54
C ALA A 1090 12.84 5.81 -14.98
N GLY A 1091 12.68 4.65 -15.60
CA GLY A 1091 12.16 4.50 -16.96
C GLY A 1091 12.69 3.29 -17.69
N HIS A 1092 12.29 3.12 -18.94
CA HIS A 1092 12.69 2.00 -19.82
C HIS A 1092 13.43 2.52 -21.05
N ASP A 1093 14.47 1.80 -21.47
CA ASP A 1093 15.14 2.07 -22.74
C ASP A 1093 14.50 1.27 -23.86
N VAL A 1094 14.27 1.91 -25.00
CA VAL A 1094 13.80 1.22 -26.21
C VAL A 1094 14.96 0.57 -26.93
N LEU A 1095 14.81 -0.71 -27.27
CA LEU A 1095 15.79 -1.45 -28.06
C LEU A 1095 15.38 -1.44 -29.53
N GLY A 1096 16.30 -0.99 -30.38
CA GLY A 1096 16.12 -1.05 -31.83
C GLY A 1096 16.14 -2.48 -32.34
N ILE A 1097 15.08 -2.87 -33.07
CA ILE A 1097 15.00 -4.15 -33.75
C ILE A 1097 15.56 -3.99 -35.17
N HIS A 1098 16.69 -4.64 -35.45
CA HIS A 1098 17.37 -4.52 -36.73
C HIS A 1098 16.68 -5.32 -37.82
N SER A 1099 16.32 -6.57 -37.52
CA SER A 1099 15.64 -7.46 -38.47
C SER A 1099 14.81 -8.53 -37.74
N ILE A 1100 13.83 -9.09 -38.43
CA ILE A 1100 13.12 -10.30 -38.01
C ILE A 1100 13.36 -11.39 -39.05
N GLN A 1101 13.93 -12.52 -38.64
CA GLN A 1101 14.27 -13.61 -39.55
C GLN A 1101 13.24 -14.74 -39.47
N LYS A 1102 12.74 -15.14 -40.65
CA LYS A 1102 11.88 -16.30 -40.85
C LYS A 1102 12.72 -17.54 -41.08
N LEU A 1103 12.78 -18.42 -40.09
CA LEU A 1103 13.64 -19.60 -40.11
C LEU A 1103 12.80 -20.89 -40.02
N ASP A 1104 13.40 -22.00 -40.45
CA ASP A 1104 12.82 -23.36 -40.37
C ASP A 1104 11.35 -23.44 -40.86
N GLY A 1105 11.12 -22.94 -42.08
CA GLY A 1105 9.77 -22.93 -42.67
C GLY A 1105 8.75 -22.02 -41.95
N GLY A 1106 9.22 -21.08 -41.11
CA GLY A 1106 8.39 -20.19 -40.31
C GLY A 1106 8.06 -20.68 -38.91
N LYS A 1107 8.72 -21.76 -38.44
CA LYS A 1107 8.60 -22.22 -37.05
C LYS A 1107 9.54 -21.49 -36.09
N LYS A 1108 10.57 -20.82 -36.62
CA LYS A 1108 11.55 -20.09 -35.82
C LYS A 1108 11.55 -18.61 -36.21
N VAL A 1109 11.47 -17.74 -35.20
CA VAL A 1109 11.50 -16.29 -35.32
C VAL A 1109 12.74 -15.80 -34.58
N PHE A 1110 13.72 -15.27 -35.29
CA PHE A 1110 14.85 -14.59 -34.67
C PHE A 1110 14.62 -13.07 -34.71
N ILE A 1111 14.53 -12.45 -33.53
CA ILE A 1111 14.36 -11.01 -33.34
C ILE A 1111 15.75 -10.44 -33.08
N GLU A 1112 16.34 -9.80 -34.10
CA GLU A 1112 17.69 -9.27 -34.02
C GLU A 1112 17.70 -7.91 -33.32
N MET A 1113 18.35 -7.86 -32.17
CA MET A 1113 18.56 -6.68 -31.33
C MET A 1113 20.04 -6.58 -30.98
N PRO A 1114 20.90 -6.04 -31.88
CA PRO A 1114 22.35 -6.07 -31.68
C PRO A 1114 22.82 -5.36 -30.40
N GLN A 1115 22.04 -4.39 -29.93
CA GLN A 1115 22.31 -3.61 -28.72
C GLN A 1115 21.78 -4.24 -27.42
N LEU A 1116 21.18 -5.43 -27.46
CA LEU A 1116 20.73 -6.16 -26.25
C LEU A 1116 21.87 -6.31 -25.25
N GLN A 1117 21.63 -6.04 -23.97
CA GLN A 1117 22.61 -6.18 -22.89
C GLN A 1117 22.08 -7.12 -21.80
N PRO A 1118 22.93 -7.57 -20.86
CA PRO A 1118 22.45 -8.10 -19.59
C PRO A 1118 21.60 -7.07 -18.84
N VAL A 1119 20.37 -7.46 -18.50
CA VAL A 1119 19.35 -6.62 -17.87
C VAL A 1119 18.46 -7.45 -16.93
N ASN A 1120 17.92 -6.81 -15.90
CA ASN A 1120 16.94 -7.49 -15.03
C ASN A 1120 15.62 -7.73 -15.76
N GLN A 1121 15.25 -6.84 -16.68
CA GLN A 1121 14.04 -7.00 -17.46
C GLN A 1121 14.24 -6.60 -18.92
N LEU A 1122 13.92 -7.54 -19.80
CA LEU A 1122 13.63 -7.36 -21.22
C LEU A 1122 12.13 -7.59 -21.41
N HIS A 1123 11.46 -6.69 -22.13
CA HIS A 1123 10.08 -6.84 -22.57
C HIS A 1123 10.03 -6.83 -24.09
N LEU A 1124 9.52 -7.92 -24.68
CA LEU A 1124 9.23 -8.03 -26.11
C LEU A 1124 7.74 -8.12 -26.35
N HIS A 1125 7.24 -7.29 -27.26
CA HIS A 1125 5.85 -7.24 -27.63
C HIS A 1125 5.70 -7.43 -29.14
N CYS A 1126 4.87 -8.37 -29.56
CA CYS A 1126 4.42 -8.55 -30.94
C CYS A 1126 2.93 -8.30 -31.04
N ASN A 1127 2.54 -7.29 -31.82
CA ASN A 1127 1.16 -6.88 -32.01
C ASN A 1127 0.55 -7.56 -33.25
N VAL A 1128 0.07 -8.79 -33.08
CA VAL A 1128 -0.66 -9.59 -34.07
C VAL A 1128 -1.91 -10.19 -33.42
N ASP A 1129 -2.80 -10.83 -34.19
CA ASP A 1129 -4.07 -11.40 -33.69
C ASP A 1129 -3.92 -12.31 -32.45
N SER A 1130 -2.78 -13.01 -32.31
CA SER A 1130 -2.39 -13.68 -31.07
C SER A 1130 -1.18 -12.96 -30.49
N ARG A 1131 -1.44 -11.95 -29.66
CA ARG A 1131 -0.39 -11.12 -29.04
C ARG A 1131 0.67 -12.00 -28.39
N ILE A 1132 1.93 -11.70 -28.67
CA ILE A 1132 3.08 -12.34 -28.02
C ILE A 1132 3.71 -11.31 -27.10
N GLU A 1133 3.71 -11.59 -25.80
CA GLU A 1133 4.30 -10.73 -24.77
C GLU A 1133 5.29 -11.56 -23.96
N VAL A 1134 6.58 -11.24 -24.08
CA VAL A 1134 7.67 -11.96 -23.40
C VAL A 1134 8.31 -11.03 -22.38
N PHE A 1135 8.35 -11.48 -21.13
CA PHE A 1135 9.13 -10.86 -20.06
C PHE A 1135 10.32 -11.76 -19.75
N ALA A 1136 11.54 -11.28 -19.94
CA ALA A 1136 12.75 -12.06 -19.69
C ALA A 1136 13.72 -11.33 -18.76
N THR A 1137 14.41 -12.09 -17.92
CA THR A 1137 15.62 -11.63 -17.24
C THR A 1137 16.82 -12.17 -18.00
N VAL A 1138 17.78 -11.31 -18.31
CA VAL A 1138 18.97 -11.66 -19.11
C VAL A 1138 20.20 -11.37 -18.27
N HIS A 1139 20.76 -12.38 -17.62
CA HIS A 1139 22.01 -12.25 -16.87
C HIS A 1139 23.23 -12.43 -17.78
N HIS A 1140 23.11 -13.34 -18.74
CA HIS A 1140 24.15 -13.70 -19.69
C HIS A 1140 23.60 -13.71 -21.11
N LEU A 1141 24.48 -13.35 -22.04
CA LEU A 1141 24.24 -13.43 -23.47
C LEU A 1141 24.85 -14.74 -23.99
N GLY A 1142 24.07 -15.53 -24.73
CA GLY A 1142 24.61 -16.69 -25.44
C GLY A 1142 25.42 -16.28 -26.68
N GLU A 1143 25.94 -17.27 -27.41
CA GLU A 1143 26.65 -17.03 -28.67
C GLU A 1143 25.81 -16.24 -29.69
N PRO A 1144 26.43 -15.36 -30.51
CA PRO A 1144 25.71 -14.61 -31.53
C PRO A 1144 25.08 -15.56 -32.54
N PHE A 1145 23.82 -15.32 -32.88
CA PHE A 1145 23.15 -16.03 -33.96
C PHE A 1145 23.54 -15.42 -35.30
N THR A 1146 24.29 -16.16 -36.11
CA THR A 1146 24.86 -15.67 -37.38
C THR A 1146 24.28 -16.38 -38.62
N GLU A 1147 23.41 -17.37 -38.41
CA GLU A 1147 22.90 -18.27 -39.44
C GLU A 1147 21.68 -17.69 -40.18
N PHE A 1148 21.79 -16.46 -40.69
CA PHE A 1148 20.75 -15.84 -41.53
C PHE A 1148 21.33 -14.94 -42.63
N PRO A 1149 20.61 -14.74 -43.75
CA PRO A 1149 21.11 -13.92 -44.86
C PRO A 1149 21.29 -12.46 -44.45
N GLY A 1150 22.48 -11.90 -44.74
CA GLY A 1150 22.75 -10.48 -44.53
C GLY A 1150 23.21 -10.12 -43.11
N TYR A 1151 23.58 -11.10 -42.28
CA TYR A 1151 24.20 -10.83 -40.97
C TYR A 1151 25.40 -9.88 -41.10
N GLU A 1152 25.39 -8.84 -40.28
CA GLU A 1152 26.49 -7.92 -40.07
C GLU A 1152 26.75 -7.80 -38.57
N LYS A 1153 28.02 -7.93 -38.16
CA LYS A 1153 28.40 -7.73 -36.76
C LYS A 1153 28.32 -6.24 -36.43
N ILE A 1154 27.36 -5.86 -35.59
CA ILE A 1154 27.23 -4.51 -35.06
C ILE A 1154 27.84 -4.50 -33.65
N GLU A 1155 28.84 -3.65 -33.43
CA GLU A 1155 29.46 -3.49 -32.11
C GLU A 1155 28.47 -2.89 -31.10
N LYS A 1156 28.48 -3.40 -29.87
CA LYS A 1156 27.63 -2.90 -28.78
C LYS A 1156 28.13 -1.54 -28.32
N VAL A 1157 27.20 -0.63 -28.03
CA VAL A 1157 27.52 0.62 -27.35
C VAL A 1157 27.76 0.31 -25.87
N THR A 1158 28.92 0.71 -25.35
CA THR A 1158 29.24 0.55 -23.93
C THR A 1158 28.37 1.49 -23.10
N LEU A 1159 27.39 0.95 -22.37
CA LEU A 1159 26.63 1.67 -21.36
C LEU A 1159 27.38 1.60 -20.02
N THR A 1160 27.50 2.71 -19.30
CA THR A 1160 28.10 2.74 -17.96
C THR A 1160 27.24 1.90 -17.01
N GLN A 1161 27.76 0.75 -16.57
CA GLN A 1161 27.10 -0.06 -15.54
C GLN A 1161 26.99 0.73 -14.23
N ALA A 1162 25.83 0.66 -13.57
CA ALA A 1162 25.67 1.16 -12.22
C ALA A 1162 26.67 0.47 -11.27
N ALA A 1163 27.37 1.25 -10.46
CA ALA A 1163 28.21 0.71 -9.40
C ALA A 1163 27.36 -0.07 -8.39
N ALA A 1164 27.89 -1.16 -7.86
CA ALA A 1164 27.29 -1.87 -6.73
C ALA A 1164 27.11 -0.90 -5.55
N PRO A 1165 25.99 -0.94 -4.81
CA PRO A 1165 25.77 -0.06 -3.67
C PRO A 1165 26.89 -0.25 -2.64
N GLU A 1166 27.49 0.84 -2.18
CA GLU A 1166 28.50 0.81 -1.13
C GLU A 1166 27.95 0.12 0.12
N ARG A 1167 28.75 -0.78 0.70
CA ARG A 1167 28.52 -1.42 2.01
C ARG A 1167 28.73 -0.40 3.15
N GLY A 1168 27.97 0.69 3.14
CA GLY A 1168 28.03 1.73 4.16
C GLY A 1168 27.04 1.47 5.29
N VAL A 1169 27.40 1.88 6.51
CA VAL A 1169 26.55 1.83 7.72
C VAL A 1169 25.16 2.43 7.45
N ALA A 1170 25.06 3.48 6.61
CA ALA A 1170 23.79 4.11 6.23
C ALA A 1170 22.80 3.17 5.49
N ALA A 1171 23.30 2.31 4.59
CA ALA A 1171 22.45 1.33 3.89
C ALA A 1171 21.97 0.22 4.83
N LEU A 1172 22.76 -0.13 5.84
CA LEU A 1172 22.40 -1.12 6.85
C LEU A 1172 21.48 -0.56 7.93
N VAL A 1173 21.68 0.71 8.31
CA VAL A 1173 20.78 1.47 9.19
C VAL A 1173 19.38 1.59 8.57
N ALA A 1174 19.28 1.77 7.24
CA ALA A 1174 18.01 1.75 6.53
C ALA A 1174 17.27 0.40 6.62
N ALA A 1175 17.98 -0.72 6.79
CA ALA A 1175 17.35 -2.03 7.03
C ALA A 1175 16.80 -2.13 8.46
N CYS A 1176 17.45 -1.51 9.45
CA CYS A 1176 16.97 -1.45 10.82
C CYS A 1176 15.76 -0.52 10.98
N THR A 1177 15.68 0.57 10.20
CA THR A 1177 14.54 1.52 10.24
C THR A 1177 13.24 0.95 9.69
N ALA A 1178 13.30 -0.13 8.90
CA ALA A 1178 12.12 -0.86 8.44
C ALA A 1178 11.30 -1.47 9.60
N CYS A 1179 11.97 -1.84 10.70
CA CYS A 1179 11.34 -2.46 11.87
C CYS A 1179 11.36 -1.55 13.12
N HIS A 1180 12.26 -0.56 13.17
CA HIS A 1180 12.47 0.31 14.33
C HIS A 1180 12.34 1.78 13.92
N HIS A 1181 11.34 2.49 14.47
CA HIS A 1181 11.26 3.94 14.31
C HIS A 1181 12.17 4.62 15.35
N PRO A 1182 12.61 5.86 15.11
CA PRO A 1182 13.34 6.63 16.12
C PRO A 1182 12.62 6.74 17.48
N THR A 1183 11.28 6.81 17.48
CA THR A 1183 10.47 7.13 18.68
C THR A 1183 9.14 6.39 18.83
N LYS A 1184 8.69 5.64 17.82
CA LYS A 1184 7.40 4.94 17.83
C LYS A 1184 7.64 3.44 17.65
N ARG A 1185 6.77 2.60 18.22
CA ARG A 1185 6.84 1.16 17.96
C ARG A 1185 6.32 0.92 16.54
N VAL A 1186 7.06 0.14 15.75
CA VAL A 1186 6.63 -0.27 14.39
C VAL A 1186 6.48 -1.78 14.39
N VAL A 1187 7.60 -2.49 14.36
CA VAL A 1187 7.68 -3.95 14.48
C VAL A 1187 8.46 -4.29 15.76
N GLY A 1188 9.66 -3.70 15.91
CA GLY A 1188 10.47 -3.72 17.12
C GLY A 1188 10.28 -2.49 18.00
N PRO A 1189 10.95 -2.43 19.18
CA PRO A 1189 10.90 -1.26 20.06
C PRO A 1189 11.57 -0.05 19.38
N PRO A 1190 11.16 1.19 19.69
CA PRO A 1190 11.78 2.39 19.12
C PRO A 1190 13.27 2.47 19.44
N PHE A 1191 14.07 3.08 18.55
CA PHE A 1191 15.49 3.29 18.84
C PHE A 1191 15.70 4.12 20.12
N ALA A 1192 14.80 5.05 20.46
CA ALA A 1192 14.84 5.76 21.74
C ALA A 1192 14.75 4.81 22.96
N GLU A 1193 13.97 3.74 22.87
CA GLU A 1193 13.85 2.74 23.94
C GLU A 1193 15.10 1.85 24.00
N ILE A 1194 15.63 1.44 22.83
CA ILE A 1194 16.88 0.68 22.73
C ILE A 1194 18.05 1.50 23.31
N ARG A 1195 18.12 2.80 22.98
CA ARG A 1195 19.07 3.77 23.55
C ARG A 1195 18.98 3.84 25.06
N GLN A 1196 17.77 3.95 25.59
CA GLN A 1196 17.56 4.01 27.02
C GLN A 1196 18.01 2.71 27.70
N ARG A 1197 17.72 1.56 27.08
CA ARG A 1197 18.02 0.23 27.61
C ARG A 1197 19.51 -0.11 27.61
N TYR A 1198 20.24 0.31 26.58
CA TYR A 1198 21.66 0.03 26.39
C TYR A 1198 22.54 1.28 26.53
N ALA A 1199 22.05 2.32 27.23
CA ALA A 1199 22.73 3.60 27.37
C ALA A 1199 24.19 3.45 27.82
N GLY A 1200 25.12 3.93 27.01
CA GLY A 1200 26.57 3.83 27.26
C GLY A 1200 27.15 2.42 27.18
N ASN A 1201 26.43 1.44 26.62
CA ASN A 1201 26.84 0.05 26.49
C ASN A 1201 26.65 -0.49 25.05
N PRO A 1202 27.43 0.03 24.07
CA PRO A 1202 27.37 -0.43 22.67
C PRO A 1202 27.74 -1.91 22.52
N ASP A 1203 28.70 -2.42 23.31
CA ASP A 1203 29.06 -3.85 23.34
C ASP A 1203 27.88 -4.73 23.77
N GLY A 1204 26.98 -4.19 24.60
CA GLY A 1204 25.72 -4.85 24.95
C GLY A 1204 24.76 -5.00 23.77
N ILE A 1205 24.71 -4.00 22.88
CA ILE A 1205 23.93 -4.06 21.62
C ILE A 1205 24.59 -5.04 20.66
N VAL A 1206 25.91 -4.98 20.46
CA VAL A 1206 26.64 -5.92 19.59
C VAL A 1206 26.44 -7.36 20.07
N LYS A 1207 26.65 -7.62 21.36
CA LYS A 1207 26.45 -8.96 21.94
C LYS A 1207 25.01 -9.45 21.81
N TRP A 1208 24.03 -8.55 21.97
CA TRP A 1208 22.63 -8.90 21.78
C TRP A 1208 22.30 -9.12 20.28
N ALA A 1209 22.81 -8.31 19.37
CA ALA A 1209 22.58 -8.45 17.92
C ALA A 1209 23.22 -9.71 17.34
N MET A 1210 24.37 -10.14 17.88
CA MET A 1210 25.01 -11.41 17.56
C MET A 1210 24.20 -12.62 18.08
N ASN A 1211 23.45 -12.47 19.17
CA ASN A 1211 22.67 -13.55 19.78
C ASN A 1211 21.40 -13.02 20.49
N PRO A 1212 20.37 -12.60 19.74
CA PRO A 1212 19.21 -11.91 20.29
C PRO A 1212 18.32 -12.86 21.09
N GLU A 1213 17.99 -12.45 22.31
CA GLU A 1213 17.00 -13.11 23.18
C GLU A 1213 15.71 -12.29 23.19
N ASN A 1214 14.56 -12.92 22.89
CA ASN A 1214 13.26 -12.27 23.00
C ASN A 1214 12.82 -12.16 24.47
N LYS A 1215 12.78 -10.93 24.99
CA LYS A 1215 12.41 -10.63 26.38
C LYS A 1215 11.03 -10.01 26.52
N ASN A 1216 10.31 -9.80 25.40
CA ASN A 1216 8.95 -9.26 25.40
C ASN A 1216 8.07 -10.09 24.44
N PRO A 1217 7.18 -10.96 24.96
CA PRO A 1217 6.36 -11.85 24.14
C PRO A 1217 5.36 -11.14 23.21
N GLU A 1218 5.11 -9.83 23.40
CA GLU A 1218 4.30 -9.03 22.47
C GLU A 1218 5.06 -8.56 21.23
N LEU A 1219 6.39 -8.66 21.21
CA LEU A 1219 7.25 -8.28 20.10
C LEU A 1219 7.73 -9.53 19.33
N PRO A 1220 7.79 -9.46 17.99
CA PRO A 1220 8.35 -10.56 17.21
C PRO A 1220 9.84 -10.77 17.57
N PRO A 1221 10.33 -12.02 17.60
CA PRO A 1221 11.75 -12.28 17.83
C PRO A 1221 12.59 -11.65 16.71
N MET A 1222 13.71 -11.03 17.07
CA MET A 1222 14.62 -10.44 16.08
C MET A 1222 15.55 -11.49 15.48
N PRO A 1223 15.86 -11.42 14.17
CA PRO A 1223 16.86 -12.28 13.54
C PRO A 1223 18.25 -11.97 14.09
N LYS A 1224 19.17 -12.94 14.03
CA LYS A 1224 20.57 -12.71 14.37
C LYS A 1224 21.23 -11.87 13.28
N PHE A 1225 22.14 -10.98 13.66
CA PHE A 1225 22.89 -10.10 12.76
C PHE A 1225 24.39 -10.40 12.72
N ASP A 1226 24.80 -11.60 13.11
CA ASP A 1226 26.19 -12.05 13.12
C ASP A 1226 26.89 -11.98 11.76
N PHE A 1227 26.14 -12.10 10.66
CA PHE A 1227 26.62 -11.92 9.29
C PHE A 1227 27.21 -10.53 8.99
N LEU A 1228 26.94 -9.52 9.82
CA LEU A 1228 27.54 -8.19 9.69
C LEU A 1228 28.93 -8.10 10.32
N GLY A 1229 29.30 -9.04 11.20
CA GLY A 1229 30.52 -8.97 11.99
C GLY A 1229 30.46 -7.96 13.14
N GLU A 1230 31.29 -8.16 14.16
CA GLU A 1230 31.28 -7.31 15.38
C GLU A 1230 31.64 -5.85 15.10
N GLU A 1231 32.49 -5.59 14.10
CA GLU A 1231 32.94 -4.24 13.74
C GLU A 1231 31.79 -3.40 13.15
N THR A 1232 31.07 -3.92 12.16
CA THR A 1232 29.91 -3.22 11.58
C THR A 1232 28.74 -3.14 12.57
N LEU A 1233 28.52 -4.18 13.38
CA LEU A 1233 27.54 -4.11 14.47
C LEU A 1233 27.92 -3.07 15.51
N ARG A 1234 29.22 -2.85 15.73
CA ARG A 1234 29.70 -1.81 16.64
C ARG A 1234 29.38 -0.43 16.10
N GLU A 1235 29.59 -0.19 14.82
CA GLU A 1235 29.20 1.06 14.17
C GLU A 1235 27.68 1.29 14.22
N ILE A 1236 26.88 0.25 13.98
CA ILE A 1236 25.41 0.33 14.11
C ILE A 1236 25.00 0.58 15.58
N ALA A 1237 25.65 -0.07 16.54
CA ALA A 1237 25.38 0.13 17.97
C ALA A 1237 25.72 1.55 18.41
N ASP A 1238 26.86 2.08 17.94
CA ASP A 1238 27.29 3.44 18.21
C ASP A 1238 26.35 4.46 17.55
N TRP A 1239 25.84 4.19 16.34
CA TRP A 1239 24.78 4.98 15.69
C TRP A 1239 23.45 4.93 16.47
N ILE A 1240 22.99 3.73 16.87
CA ILE A 1240 21.77 3.59 17.67
C ILE A 1240 21.90 4.42 18.95
N LEU A 1241 23.04 4.33 19.64
CA LEU A 1241 23.31 5.00 20.91
C LEU A 1241 23.56 6.50 20.78
N SER A 1242 24.13 6.98 19.67
CA SER A 1242 24.32 8.41 19.42
C SER A 1242 22.98 9.10 19.24
N GLY A 1243 22.01 8.39 18.64
CA GLY A 1243 20.67 8.90 18.41
C GLY A 1243 20.54 9.83 17.22
N ASP A 1244 21.54 9.81 16.34
CA ASP A 1244 21.62 10.55 15.09
C ASP A 1244 20.75 9.93 13.98
#